data_AF-A0A3M2AQN8-F1
#
_entry.id   AF-A0A3M2AQN8-F1
#
_cell.length_a   1.000
_cell.length_b   1.000
_cell.length_c   1.000
_cell.angle_alpha   90.00
_cell.angle_beta   90.00
_cell.angle_gamma   90.00
#
_symmetry.space_group_name_H-M   'P 1'
#
loop_
_entity.id
_entity.type
_entity.pdbx_description
1 polymer ?
#
loop_
_entity_poly.entity_id
_entity_poly.type
_entity_poly.pdbx_seq_one_letter_code
_entity_poly.pdbx_strand_id
1 'polypeptide(L)'
;MRIMKRWGLIIGSAALLAATALAQGVYQPGTRTRCGCPDNQNPVSNDYRDIRVSNGVLGATLGLSGTVTWRTGCFPIENSPCTTRPAEGSIQLGTSQGTEILGIRDDGIAMTSGYPWGVYPGGIYITMQATREGQTQTFVWGREGGPTVTFSRAWPGASGYYIRRIWNVEGWDTDLRIDLIQSVARISLRVRNNGDTPATLALRLASDVEVGVEEGFDSNGASLPPYVYVQGQRPIRTDTDLRGLQIPNTIEFYLGRGALAGSSRYLLRPVKGFEDQTPIDRLVIGDWFFIQGTTIWEPVLFPDSFIGDVAINMFVNARNFAPGQVREYVFYVTLTPVELDVQPPIAVGVEALPVVEPDQENLSRLANNGQFTIYANVTNQFFIVGREIDLNNVVVDLSLPSGVSLAPGETRSRTIDTLAPGDTKPVTWRVIADPTTVGFVTFRVSVQAPPAPTKSVARTILISATANRKLESGFQIVSIPFTVKGTLEEVLNLPVAYQAKRWNPEREVYETIDTIQPGQGFWLYLPGDALVAQYDSSNLQFPANVFNTSVPVPLKKGWNQIGNPYPYPLVLGQVVVVGSSDPSRSLSFFEAAQRGVIRGVLYYWDEFSNEYKFTSDPNTPLLPHRGYWIKVSEDVEFVYPPVFLPGTGFGGVISRSAIESVNRPNEWRLQIVARTRRGVDTQNFIGISSGRSTGDIEEPPTPLPERPVNLVILKSGTGTPLMQEIRPVANRQQFDLVVEAPTGEEVTLTFPNLNTVPQGYRLRLTDLNTGRAVDLRTTPEYRFVSTGRTRLQITAERATRTNALITSVNVGAAGRGVSSVSISYVLAENAQTSVQILGSDGRPIANLHRARAATRGVNTLSWNLRDDQGRAVPPGTYQVQIEARTDDGQVARVARPLTLTR
;
A
#
# COMPACT_ATOMS: atom_id res chain seq x y z
N MET A 1 28.93 -36.83 -75.26
CA MET A 1 29.63 -38.13 -75.31
C MET A 1 30.31 -38.36 -73.96
N ARG A 2 29.94 -39.46 -73.29
CA ARG A 2 30.45 -40.07 -72.03
C ARG A 2 30.17 -39.31 -70.70
N ILE A 3 29.25 -39.75 -69.83
CA ILE A 3 29.06 -41.02 -69.04
C ILE A 3 29.69 -40.86 -67.63
N MET A 4 28.95 -40.70 -66.53
CA MET A 4 28.16 -41.66 -65.68
C MET A 4 28.97 -42.64 -64.80
N LYS A 5 28.85 -42.52 -63.45
CA LYS A 5 28.52 -43.55 -62.41
C LYS A 5 28.88 -43.02 -60.98
N ARG A 6 27.89 -42.80 -60.08
CA ARG A 6 27.40 -43.65 -58.94
C ARG A 6 28.50 -44.03 -57.92
N TRP A 7 28.38 -43.81 -56.60
CA TRP A 7 27.36 -44.26 -55.63
C TRP A 7 27.24 -43.30 -54.41
N GLY A 8 26.11 -43.35 -53.68
CA GLY A 8 25.80 -42.46 -52.54
C GLY A 8 26.08 -43.02 -51.14
N LEU A 9 26.08 -42.11 -50.16
CA LEU A 9 25.91 -42.33 -48.72
C LEU A 9 25.30 -41.06 -48.08
N ILE A 10 24.44 -41.28 -47.10
CA ILE A 10 23.46 -40.36 -46.49
C ILE A 10 24.15 -39.18 -45.78
N ILE A 11 23.64 -37.96 -45.98
CA ILE A 11 24.13 -36.70 -45.38
C ILE A 11 23.48 -36.49 -44.01
N GLY A 12 24.32 -36.41 -42.97
CA GLY A 12 24.02 -35.75 -41.70
C GLY A 12 24.62 -34.35 -41.70
N SER A 13 23.82 -33.36 -41.34
CA SER A 13 24.23 -31.96 -41.25
C SER A 13 24.65 -31.61 -39.83
N ALA A 14 25.94 -31.36 -39.63
CA ALA A 14 26.48 -30.66 -38.47
C ALA A 14 26.65 -29.18 -38.86
N ALA A 15 26.10 -28.27 -38.06
CA ALA A 15 26.41 -26.84 -38.11
C ALA A 15 26.89 -26.40 -36.74
N LEU A 16 28.09 -25.81 -36.73
CA LEU A 16 28.76 -25.20 -35.59
C LEU A 16 27.92 -24.05 -35.01
N LEU A 17 27.68 -24.09 -33.70
CA LEU A 17 27.36 -22.93 -32.86
C LEU A 17 28.64 -22.50 -32.15
N ALA A 18 29.14 -21.31 -32.51
CA ALA A 18 30.24 -20.64 -31.81
C ALA A 18 29.68 -19.86 -30.60
N ALA A 19 30.43 -19.90 -29.51
CA ALA A 19 30.06 -19.48 -28.18
C ALA A 19 29.74 -17.98 -28.03
N THR A 20 28.55 -17.72 -27.48
CA THR A 20 28.26 -16.56 -26.61
C THR A 20 27.44 -17.08 -25.42
N ALA A 21 28.15 -17.59 -24.41
CA ALA A 21 27.56 -18.07 -23.17
C ALA A 21 28.29 -17.40 -22.00
N LEU A 22 27.74 -16.27 -21.54
CA LEU A 22 27.82 -15.93 -20.12
C LEU A 22 26.57 -16.55 -19.49
N ALA A 23 26.60 -17.88 -19.34
CA ALA A 23 25.60 -18.61 -18.59
C ALA A 23 25.83 -18.31 -17.11
N GLN A 24 24.96 -17.49 -16.53
CA GLN A 24 24.84 -17.32 -15.09
C GLN A 24 24.38 -18.71 -14.52
N GLY A 25 25.05 -19.16 -13.45
CA GLY A 25 25.20 -20.56 -13.03
C GLY A 25 24.04 -21.22 -12.27
N VAL A 26 23.11 -21.81 -13.04
CA VAL A 26 21.90 -22.54 -12.64
C VAL A 26 22.06 -23.49 -11.42
N TYR A 27 21.04 -23.52 -10.55
CA TYR A 27 20.75 -24.56 -9.52
C TYR A 27 20.62 -25.96 -10.17
N GLN A 28 21.75 -26.52 -10.60
CA GLN A 28 21.83 -27.82 -11.23
C GLN A 28 22.52 -28.78 -10.27
N PRO A 29 21.93 -29.96 -9.99
CA PRO A 29 22.56 -30.96 -9.15
C PRO A 29 23.55 -31.85 -9.94
N GLY A 30 23.70 -31.63 -11.26
CA GLY A 30 24.51 -32.46 -12.16
C GLY A 30 26.02 -32.34 -11.98
N THR A 31 26.77 -33.34 -12.46
CA THR A 31 28.24 -33.34 -12.35
C THR A 31 28.89 -32.07 -12.91
N ARG A 32 29.91 -31.56 -12.20
CA ARG A 32 30.72 -30.38 -12.59
C ARG A 32 29.96 -29.05 -12.66
N THR A 33 28.75 -28.99 -12.10
CA THR A 33 28.01 -27.74 -11.88
C THR A 33 28.23 -27.23 -10.45
N ARG A 34 27.86 -25.97 -10.17
CA ARG A 34 28.16 -25.28 -8.90
C ARG A 34 27.54 -25.99 -7.68
N CYS A 35 26.31 -26.50 -7.83
CA CYS A 35 25.58 -27.25 -6.81
C CYS A 35 25.60 -28.78 -7.03
N GLY A 36 26.40 -29.26 -7.97
CA GLY A 36 26.59 -30.68 -8.22
C GLY A 36 27.46 -31.35 -7.15
N CYS A 37 26.99 -32.49 -6.63
CA CYS A 37 27.80 -33.32 -5.75
C CYS A 37 29.05 -33.85 -6.50
N PRO A 38 30.27 -33.71 -5.94
CA PRO A 38 31.46 -34.34 -6.49
C PRO A 38 31.24 -35.85 -6.66
N ASP A 39 31.64 -36.40 -7.80
CA ASP A 39 31.58 -37.83 -8.14
C ASP A 39 30.19 -38.47 -8.35
N ASN A 40 29.09 -37.71 -8.21
CA ASN A 40 27.75 -38.26 -8.48
C ASN A 40 27.30 -38.09 -9.94
N GLN A 41 27.39 -39.15 -10.75
CA GLN A 41 26.99 -39.13 -12.17
C GLN A 41 25.47 -38.96 -12.38
N ASN A 42 24.63 -39.42 -11.45
CA ASN A 42 23.17 -39.27 -11.54
C ASN A 42 22.63 -38.60 -10.26
N PRO A 43 22.31 -37.30 -10.32
CA PRO A 43 21.89 -36.57 -9.13
C PRO A 43 20.50 -36.93 -8.61
N VAL A 44 19.69 -37.65 -9.37
CA VAL A 44 18.31 -37.97 -8.96
C VAL A 44 18.15 -39.47 -8.78
N SER A 45 17.32 -39.87 -7.82
CA SER A 45 16.95 -41.28 -7.64
C SER A 45 16.08 -41.78 -8.79
N ASN A 46 16.02 -43.10 -8.98
CA ASN A 46 15.26 -43.72 -10.07
C ASN A 46 13.74 -43.41 -10.01
N ASP A 47 13.22 -43.10 -8.82
CA ASP A 47 11.83 -42.77 -8.56
C ASP A 47 11.57 -41.25 -8.49
N TYR A 48 12.57 -40.40 -8.80
CA TYR A 48 12.41 -38.96 -8.83
C TYR A 48 11.34 -38.55 -9.84
N ARG A 49 10.36 -37.78 -9.38
CA ARG A 49 9.30 -37.21 -10.21
C ARG A 49 8.99 -35.80 -9.78
N ASP A 50 8.80 -34.92 -10.76
CA ASP A 50 8.29 -33.58 -10.59
C ASP A 50 7.23 -33.26 -11.65
N ILE A 51 6.53 -32.15 -11.44
CA ILE A 51 5.62 -31.56 -12.42
C ILE A 51 6.06 -30.10 -12.60
N ARG A 52 6.12 -29.65 -13.85
CA ARG A 52 6.50 -28.28 -14.18
C ARG A 52 5.45 -27.61 -15.06
N VAL A 53 5.30 -26.29 -14.91
CA VAL A 53 4.50 -25.45 -15.79
C VAL A 53 5.21 -24.11 -15.99
N SER A 54 5.11 -23.54 -17.19
CA SER A 54 5.56 -22.18 -17.49
C SER A 54 4.53 -21.49 -18.36
N ASN A 55 4.33 -20.20 -18.14
CA ASN A 55 3.49 -19.33 -18.98
C ASN A 55 4.32 -18.41 -19.90
N GLY A 56 5.63 -18.65 -20.00
CA GLY A 56 6.55 -17.80 -20.77
C GLY A 56 6.98 -16.51 -20.08
N VAL A 57 6.62 -16.31 -18.81
CA VAL A 57 7.13 -15.22 -17.93
C VAL A 57 7.66 -15.81 -16.61
N LEU A 58 6.86 -16.65 -15.96
CA LEU A 58 7.20 -17.41 -14.77
C LEU A 58 7.16 -18.92 -15.03
N GLY A 59 7.92 -19.66 -14.23
CA GLY A 59 7.86 -21.11 -14.12
C GLY A 59 7.59 -21.56 -12.69
N ALA A 60 6.93 -22.70 -12.56
CA ALA A 60 6.72 -23.39 -11.30
C ALA A 60 7.04 -24.88 -11.42
N THR A 61 7.71 -25.43 -10.41
CA THR A 61 7.97 -26.86 -10.24
C THR A 61 7.31 -27.35 -8.95
N LEU A 62 6.69 -28.53 -8.99
CA LEU A 62 6.18 -29.25 -7.82
C LEU A 62 6.84 -30.63 -7.75
N GLY A 63 7.62 -30.89 -6.70
CA GLY A 63 8.21 -32.19 -6.46
C GLY A 63 7.18 -33.23 -5.97
N LEU A 64 7.21 -34.44 -6.56
CA LEU A 64 6.23 -35.49 -6.33
C LEU A 64 6.75 -36.68 -5.54
N SER A 65 7.92 -37.21 -5.91
CA SER A 65 8.54 -38.41 -5.32
C SER A 65 10.05 -38.40 -5.54
N GLY A 66 10.76 -39.19 -4.73
CA GLY A 66 12.18 -39.48 -4.88
C GLY A 66 13.09 -38.41 -4.28
N THR A 67 14.37 -38.52 -4.56
CA THR A 67 15.41 -37.70 -3.95
C THR A 67 16.36 -37.09 -4.99
N VAL A 68 16.94 -35.96 -4.63
CA VAL A 68 17.99 -35.28 -5.40
C VAL A 68 19.21 -35.10 -4.49
N THR A 69 20.38 -35.47 -5.00
CA THR A 69 21.67 -35.31 -4.33
C THR A 69 22.34 -34.03 -4.78
N TRP A 70 22.66 -33.17 -3.82
CA TRP A 70 23.25 -31.86 -4.01
C TRP A 70 24.63 -31.77 -3.34
N ARG A 71 25.43 -30.79 -3.74
CA ARG A 71 26.55 -30.34 -2.92
C ARG A 71 26.03 -29.72 -1.63
N THR A 72 26.59 -30.10 -0.50
CA THR A 72 26.15 -29.60 0.82
C THR A 72 26.26 -28.09 0.96
N GLY A 73 27.19 -27.43 0.28
CA GLY A 73 27.29 -25.96 0.29
C GLY A 73 26.01 -25.25 -0.17
N CYS A 74 25.22 -25.87 -1.06
CA CYS A 74 23.94 -25.32 -1.50
C CYS A 74 22.76 -25.70 -0.56
N PHE A 75 22.97 -26.61 0.39
CA PHE A 75 21.99 -27.02 1.42
C PHE A 75 22.73 -27.47 2.69
N PRO A 76 23.25 -26.52 3.50
CA PRO A 76 24.20 -26.81 4.58
C PRO A 76 23.53 -27.38 5.84
N ILE A 77 22.90 -28.55 5.72
CA ILE A 77 22.15 -29.20 6.80
C ILE A 77 22.97 -30.28 7.53
N GLU A 78 24.04 -30.78 6.92
CA GLU A 78 24.85 -31.88 7.45
C GLU A 78 26.33 -31.71 7.12
N ASN A 79 27.22 -32.30 7.92
CA ASN A 79 28.67 -32.19 7.76
C ASN A 79 29.25 -33.24 6.79
N SER A 80 28.74 -33.28 5.56
CA SER A 80 29.22 -34.15 4.47
C SER A 80 29.50 -33.33 3.20
N PRO A 81 30.27 -33.83 2.21
CA PRO A 81 30.48 -33.12 0.94
C PRO A 81 29.19 -32.99 0.10
N CYS A 82 28.30 -33.97 0.22
CA CYS A 82 27.05 -34.04 -0.52
C CYS A 82 25.89 -34.40 0.39
N THR A 83 24.71 -33.90 0.04
CA THR A 83 23.48 -34.15 0.76
C THR A 83 22.37 -34.64 -0.15
N THR A 84 21.64 -35.66 0.27
CA THR A 84 20.52 -36.22 -0.49
C THR A 84 19.20 -35.77 0.13
N ARG A 85 18.36 -35.12 -0.67
CA ARG A 85 17.18 -34.40 -0.22
C ARG A 85 15.93 -34.90 -0.94
N PRO A 86 14.80 -35.06 -0.25
CA PRO A 86 13.54 -35.49 -0.86
C PRO A 86 12.96 -34.38 -1.74
N ALA A 87 12.25 -34.75 -2.80
CA ALA A 87 11.56 -33.80 -3.67
C ALA A 87 10.13 -33.50 -3.20
N GLU A 88 9.49 -34.43 -2.47
CA GLU A 88 8.04 -34.41 -2.27
C GLU A 88 7.53 -33.17 -1.53
N GLY A 89 6.46 -32.58 -2.07
CA GLY A 89 5.71 -31.51 -1.38
C GLY A 89 6.39 -30.13 -1.42
N SER A 90 7.54 -30.03 -2.11
CA SER A 90 8.24 -28.77 -2.35
C SER A 90 7.75 -28.10 -3.64
N ILE A 91 7.64 -26.77 -3.59
CA ILE A 91 7.20 -25.91 -4.68
C ILE A 91 8.36 -24.95 -5.00
N GLN A 92 8.82 -24.91 -6.24
CA GLN A 92 9.86 -23.98 -6.66
C GLN A 92 9.32 -23.02 -7.69
N LEU A 93 9.68 -21.75 -7.55
CA LEU A 93 9.34 -20.67 -8.46
C LEU A 93 10.62 -20.07 -9.06
N GLY A 94 10.52 -19.64 -10.30
CA GLY A 94 11.57 -18.91 -10.99
C GLY A 94 11.05 -18.25 -12.25
N THR A 95 11.90 -17.45 -12.87
CA THR A 95 11.56 -16.80 -14.13
C THR A 95 11.68 -17.79 -15.29
N SER A 96 10.86 -17.54 -16.31
CA SER A 96 10.90 -18.17 -17.62
C SER A 96 10.75 -17.03 -18.61
N GLN A 97 11.84 -16.45 -19.08
CA GLN A 97 11.98 -15.14 -19.75
C GLN A 97 11.82 -13.90 -18.86
N GLY A 98 11.03 -13.97 -17.78
CA GLY A 98 10.95 -12.91 -16.78
C GLY A 98 10.29 -11.63 -17.31
N THR A 99 10.74 -10.48 -16.81
CA THR A 99 10.21 -9.15 -17.16
C THR A 99 10.73 -8.63 -18.50
N GLU A 100 9.87 -7.96 -19.26
CA GLU A 100 10.21 -7.36 -20.56
C GLU A 100 11.29 -6.29 -20.42
N ILE A 101 11.30 -5.58 -19.29
CA ILE A 101 12.26 -4.52 -19.05
C ILE A 101 13.71 -5.01 -18.89
N LEU A 102 13.89 -6.23 -18.38
CA LEU A 102 15.20 -6.83 -18.22
C LEU A 102 15.60 -7.69 -19.42
N GLY A 103 14.60 -8.20 -20.16
CA GLY A 103 14.78 -9.10 -21.29
C GLY A 103 15.53 -10.35 -20.86
N ILE A 104 16.48 -10.81 -21.68
CA ILE A 104 17.25 -12.04 -21.44
C ILE A 104 17.98 -12.09 -20.08
N ARG A 105 18.24 -10.94 -19.45
CA ARG A 105 18.87 -10.88 -18.13
C ARG A 105 17.99 -11.37 -17.00
N ASP A 106 16.70 -11.61 -17.25
CA ASP A 106 15.73 -12.08 -16.26
C ASP A 106 15.20 -13.48 -16.62
N ASP A 107 15.86 -14.19 -17.53
CA ASP A 107 15.46 -15.54 -17.95
C ASP A 107 16.12 -16.62 -17.08
N GLY A 108 15.32 -17.60 -16.62
CA GLY A 108 15.82 -18.80 -15.93
C GLY A 108 16.32 -18.59 -14.49
N ILE A 109 15.96 -17.48 -13.85
CA ILE A 109 16.45 -17.12 -12.51
C ILE A 109 15.56 -17.75 -11.44
N ALA A 110 16.18 -18.40 -10.46
CA ALA A 110 15.48 -18.91 -9.29
C ALA A 110 14.92 -17.76 -8.44
N MET A 111 13.63 -17.81 -8.11
CA MET A 111 13.03 -16.95 -7.08
C MET A 111 13.03 -17.65 -5.72
N THR A 112 13.08 -18.98 -5.72
CA THR A 112 13.11 -19.83 -4.53
C THR A 112 14.12 -20.96 -4.72
N SER A 113 14.74 -21.42 -3.64
CA SER A 113 15.83 -22.41 -3.72
C SER A 113 15.47 -23.66 -4.50
N GLY A 114 16.45 -24.15 -5.27
CA GLY A 114 16.36 -25.39 -6.02
C GLY A 114 15.64 -25.28 -7.37
N TYR A 115 15.00 -24.16 -7.72
CA TYR A 115 14.37 -24.01 -9.05
C TYR A 115 15.37 -24.32 -10.18
N PRO A 116 15.02 -25.14 -11.20
CA PRO A 116 13.70 -25.71 -11.47
C PRO A 116 13.47 -27.13 -10.93
N TRP A 117 14.24 -27.61 -9.95
CA TRP A 117 14.16 -28.95 -9.35
C TRP A 117 13.38 -28.98 -8.04
N GLY A 118 12.64 -30.06 -7.80
CA GLY A 118 11.99 -30.33 -6.53
C GLY A 118 12.98 -30.71 -5.45
N VAL A 119 13.13 -29.89 -4.41
CA VAL A 119 14.00 -30.17 -3.26
C VAL A 119 13.41 -29.62 -1.96
N TYR A 120 13.35 -30.45 -0.92
CA TYR A 120 12.96 -30.09 0.44
C TYR A 120 14.17 -30.17 1.39
N PRO A 121 14.35 -29.25 2.35
CA PRO A 121 13.46 -28.13 2.71
C PRO A 121 13.68 -26.85 1.88
N GLY A 122 14.34 -26.92 0.72
CA GLY A 122 14.43 -25.80 -0.21
C GLY A 122 13.07 -25.42 -0.82
N GLY A 123 13.05 -24.29 -1.53
CA GLY A 123 11.85 -23.77 -2.18
C GLY A 123 10.77 -23.32 -1.19
N ILE A 124 9.52 -23.51 -1.59
CA ILE A 124 8.32 -23.27 -0.78
C ILE A 124 7.75 -24.62 -0.32
N TYR A 125 7.37 -24.72 0.94
CA TYR A 125 6.55 -25.84 1.43
C TYR A 125 5.54 -25.37 2.48
N ILE A 126 4.46 -26.14 2.61
CA ILE A 126 3.35 -25.81 3.50
C ILE A 126 3.34 -26.80 4.66
N THR A 127 3.62 -26.32 5.87
CA THR A 127 3.42 -27.07 7.10
C THR A 127 2.02 -26.80 7.64
N MET A 128 1.31 -27.85 8.05
CA MET A 128 0.02 -27.75 8.70
C MET A 128 0.14 -28.21 10.15
N GLN A 129 -0.53 -27.49 11.05
CA GLN A 129 -0.71 -27.91 12.43
C GLN A 129 -2.20 -28.09 12.70
N ALA A 130 -2.61 -29.35 12.85
CA ALA A 130 -3.98 -29.74 13.10
C ALA A 130 -4.18 -30.07 14.58
N THR A 131 -5.30 -29.63 15.15
CA THR A 131 -5.72 -30.05 16.50
C THR A 131 -7.10 -30.68 16.42
N ARG A 132 -7.20 -31.94 16.85
CA ARG A 132 -8.46 -32.71 16.93
C ARG A 132 -8.54 -33.31 18.33
N GLU A 133 -9.66 -33.12 19.02
CA GLU A 133 -9.90 -33.72 20.35
C GLU A 133 -8.78 -33.46 21.38
N GLY A 134 -8.16 -32.27 21.31
CA GLY A 134 -7.07 -31.87 22.21
C GLY A 134 -5.68 -32.42 21.84
N GLN A 135 -5.57 -33.27 20.82
CA GLN A 135 -4.29 -33.72 20.27
C GLN A 135 -3.86 -32.82 19.12
N THR A 136 -2.61 -32.34 19.15
CA THR A 136 -2.02 -31.52 18.09
C THR A 136 -0.98 -32.31 17.32
N GLN A 137 -1.08 -32.27 15.99
CA GLN A 137 -0.17 -32.92 15.07
C GLN A 137 0.34 -31.90 14.04
N THR A 138 1.60 -32.06 13.64
CA THR A 138 2.24 -31.20 12.64
C THR A 138 2.74 -32.07 11.50
N PHE A 139 2.39 -31.73 10.27
CA PHE A 139 2.82 -32.44 9.07
C PHE A 139 3.10 -31.48 7.91
N VAL A 140 3.93 -31.90 6.96
CA VAL A 140 4.24 -31.13 5.74
C VAL A 140 3.36 -31.65 4.61
N TRP A 141 2.72 -30.73 3.90
CA TRP A 141 1.83 -31.06 2.80
C TRP A 141 2.57 -31.84 1.69
N GLY A 142 1.96 -32.93 1.21
CA GLY A 142 2.43 -33.70 0.05
C GLY A 142 3.52 -34.74 0.33
N ARG A 143 3.87 -35.02 1.60
CA ARG A 143 4.89 -36.02 2.02
C ARG A 143 4.27 -37.28 2.64
N GLU A 144 5.06 -38.36 2.81
CA GLU A 144 4.58 -39.69 3.23
C GLU A 144 4.01 -39.74 4.66
N GLY A 145 3.05 -40.65 4.89
CA GLY A 145 2.36 -40.87 6.18
C GLY A 145 0.82 -40.87 6.12
N GLY A 146 0.21 -40.53 4.97
CA GLY A 146 -1.25 -40.48 4.76
C GLY A 146 -1.73 -41.25 3.51
N PRO A 147 -3.05 -41.47 3.32
CA PRO A 147 -3.57 -42.26 2.22
C PRO A 147 -3.38 -41.61 0.83
N THR A 148 -3.60 -42.42 -0.20
CA THR A 148 -3.19 -42.30 -1.60
C THR A 148 -3.38 -40.93 -2.25
N VAL A 149 -2.33 -40.42 -2.93
CA VAL A 149 -2.44 -39.30 -3.88
C VAL A 149 -3.57 -39.59 -4.87
N THR A 150 -4.62 -38.78 -4.81
CA THR A 150 -5.81 -39.00 -5.64
C THR A 150 -5.62 -38.43 -7.04
N PHE A 151 -4.84 -37.35 -7.17
CA PHE A 151 -4.64 -36.65 -8.43
C PHE A 151 -3.39 -35.76 -8.44
N SER A 152 -2.58 -35.79 -9.51
CA SER A 152 -1.51 -34.80 -9.77
C SER A 152 -1.24 -34.61 -11.27
N ARG A 153 -1.33 -33.36 -11.74
CA ARG A 153 -1.05 -32.94 -13.14
C ARG A 153 -0.63 -31.47 -13.25
N ALA A 154 0.10 -31.13 -14.31
CA ALA A 154 0.20 -29.77 -14.86
C ALA A 154 -0.50 -29.69 -16.20
N TRP A 155 -0.99 -28.49 -16.53
CA TRP A 155 -1.50 -28.15 -17.85
C TRP A 155 -1.06 -26.75 -18.28
N PRO A 156 -0.62 -26.57 -19.54
CA PRO A 156 -1.04 -25.44 -20.37
C PRO A 156 -2.44 -25.78 -20.89
N GLY A 157 -3.46 -25.55 -20.06
CA GLY A 157 -4.80 -26.06 -20.30
C GLY A 157 -5.71 -25.02 -20.94
N ALA A 158 -6.89 -25.47 -21.39
CA ALA A 158 -7.94 -24.56 -21.81
C ALA A 158 -8.29 -23.53 -20.72
N SER A 159 -7.99 -23.79 -19.44
CA SER A 159 -8.19 -22.85 -18.31
C SER A 159 -6.92 -22.17 -17.80
N GLY A 160 -5.93 -21.94 -18.67
CA GLY A 160 -4.66 -21.28 -18.33
C GLY A 160 -3.55 -22.23 -17.91
N TYR A 161 -2.51 -21.68 -17.29
CA TYR A 161 -1.28 -22.40 -16.90
C TYR A 161 -1.30 -22.71 -15.41
N TYR A 162 -1.46 -23.99 -15.05
CA TYR A 162 -1.53 -24.35 -13.64
C TYR A 162 -1.06 -25.77 -13.33
N ILE A 163 -0.59 -25.94 -12.09
CA ILE A 163 -0.40 -27.25 -11.43
C ILE A 163 -1.58 -27.48 -10.50
N ARG A 164 -2.08 -28.72 -10.44
CA ARG A 164 -3.07 -29.15 -9.44
C ARG A 164 -2.68 -30.47 -8.81
N ARG A 165 -2.76 -30.56 -7.48
CA ARG A 165 -2.53 -31.78 -6.72
C ARG A 165 -3.55 -31.94 -5.59
N ILE A 166 -4.18 -33.11 -5.54
CA ILE A 166 -5.10 -33.50 -4.47
C ILE A 166 -4.39 -34.51 -3.58
N TRP A 167 -4.40 -34.24 -2.28
CA TRP A 167 -3.70 -35.02 -1.27
C TRP A 167 -4.58 -35.15 -0.02
N ASN A 168 -4.58 -36.34 0.58
CA ASN A 168 -5.28 -36.62 1.84
C ASN A 168 -4.28 -37.05 2.91
N VAL A 169 -4.39 -36.46 4.11
CA VAL A 169 -3.62 -36.87 5.28
C VAL A 169 -4.46 -36.72 6.53
N GLU A 170 -4.48 -37.75 7.38
CA GLU A 170 -5.05 -37.67 8.74
C GLU A 170 -6.46 -37.03 8.84
N GLY A 171 -7.33 -37.32 7.86
CA GLY A 171 -8.69 -36.77 7.82
C GLY A 171 -8.78 -35.34 7.24
N TRP A 172 -7.78 -34.89 6.49
CA TRP A 172 -7.77 -33.62 5.76
C TRP A 172 -7.63 -33.86 4.26
N ASP A 173 -8.66 -33.48 3.50
CA ASP A 173 -8.60 -33.42 2.03
C ASP A 173 -8.04 -32.06 1.61
N THR A 174 -7.01 -32.06 0.78
CA THR A 174 -6.35 -30.84 0.33
C THR A 174 -6.23 -30.80 -1.18
N ASP A 175 -6.83 -29.80 -1.81
CA ASP A 175 -6.74 -29.51 -3.25
C ASP A 175 -5.85 -28.27 -3.44
N LEU A 176 -4.57 -28.49 -3.75
CA LEU A 176 -3.61 -27.43 -4.08
C LEU A 176 -3.70 -27.11 -5.56
N ARG A 177 -3.71 -25.81 -5.87
CA ARG A 177 -3.56 -25.29 -7.23
C ARG A 177 -2.55 -24.14 -7.26
N ILE A 178 -1.60 -24.20 -8.19
CA ILE A 178 -0.62 -23.15 -8.47
C ILE A 178 -0.94 -22.59 -9.86
N ASP A 179 -1.50 -21.39 -9.93
CA ASP A 179 -1.80 -20.70 -11.18
C ASP A 179 -0.69 -19.71 -11.53
N LEU A 180 -0.26 -19.71 -12.80
CA LEU A 180 0.66 -18.71 -13.34
C LEU A 180 -0.12 -17.72 -14.21
N ILE A 181 -0.18 -16.46 -13.76
CA ILE A 181 -0.91 -15.38 -14.44
C ILE A 181 0.07 -14.22 -14.66
N GLN A 182 0.54 -14.03 -15.89
CA GLN A 182 1.65 -13.10 -16.17
C GLN A 182 2.85 -13.37 -15.23
N SER A 183 3.30 -12.35 -14.50
CA SER A 183 4.38 -12.42 -13.52
C SER A 183 3.90 -12.72 -12.09
N VAL A 184 2.78 -13.43 -11.94
CA VAL A 184 2.20 -13.83 -10.65
C VAL A 184 2.07 -15.35 -10.55
N ALA A 185 2.56 -15.91 -9.44
CA ALA A 185 2.20 -17.24 -8.97
C ALA A 185 1.13 -17.12 -7.86
N ARG A 186 -0.08 -17.62 -8.14
CA ARG A 186 -1.18 -17.75 -7.16
C ARG A 186 -1.20 -19.18 -6.63
N ILE A 187 -0.83 -19.36 -5.36
CA ILE A 187 -0.83 -20.66 -4.68
C ILE A 187 -2.10 -20.74 -3.83
N SER A 188 -3.05 -21.56 -4.25
CA SER A 188 -4.33 -21.76 -3.56
C SER A 188 -4.49 -23.17 -3.00
N LEU A 189 -5.09 -23.25 -1.82
CA LEU A 189 -5.23 -24.46 -1.05
C LEU A 189 -6.67 -24.56 -0.55
N ARG A 190 -7.47 -25.44 -1.15
CA ARG A 190 -8.81 -25.76 -0.64
C ARG A 190 -8.70 -26.96 0.29
N VAL A 191 -8.92 -26.72 1.58
CA VAL A 191 -8.79 -27.72 2.64
C VAL A 191 -10.17 -28.09 3.17
N ARG A 192 -10.42 -29.39 3.30
CA ARG A 192 -11.65 -29.96 3.86
C ARG A 192 -11.32 -30.85 5.05
N ASN A 193 -12.07 -30.68 6.14
CA ASN A 193 -12.06 -31.66 7.24
C ASN A 193 -12.91 -32.86 6.83
N ASN A 194 -12.27 -33.98 6.50
CA ASN A 194 -12.91 -35.26 6.15
C ASN A 194 -13.08 -36.19 7.35
N GLY A 195 -12.61 -35.83 8.53
CA GLY A 195 -12.89 -36.59 9.74
C GLY A 195 -14.27 -36.29 10.30
N ASP A 196 -14.73 -37.15 11.21
CA ASP A 196 -16.10 -37.12 11.75
C ASP A 196 -16.29 -36.11 12.91
N THR A 197 -15.20 -35.50 13.38
CA THR A 197 -15.21 -34.53 14.50
C THR A 197 -14.69 -33.14 14.11
N PRO A 198 -15.13 -32.06 14.79
CA PRO A 198 -14.57 -30.74 14.59
C PRO A 198 -13.07 -30.70 14.90
N ALA A 199 -12.32 -29.94 14.11
CA ALA A 199 -10.88 -29.80 14.29
C ALA A 199 -10.43 -28.38 13.91
N THR A 200 -9.30 -27.94 14.45
CA THR A 200 -8.66 -26.68 14.02
C THR A 200 -7.45 -26.95 13.16
N LEU A 201 -7.18 -26.06 12.20
CA LEU A 201 -6.00 -26.14 11.34
C LEU A 201 -5.34 -24.76 11.23
N ALA A 202 -4.05 -24.71 11.57
CA ALA A 202 -3.15 -23.59 11.29
C ALA A 202 -2.23 -23.95 10.12
N LEU A 203 -1.73 -22.93 9.42
CA LEU A 203 -0.83 -23.10 8.27
C LEU A 203 0.43 -22.26 8.45
N ARG A 204 1.56 -22.81 8.01
CA ARG A 204 2.81 -22.11 7.83
C ARG A 204 3.30 -22.35 6.41
N LEU A 205 3.39 -21.30 5.62
CA LEU A 205 4.10 -21.33 4.34
C LEU A 205 5.54 -20.88 4.61
N ALA A 206 6.46 -21.84 4.51
CA ALA A 206 7.89 -21.59 4.60
C ALA A 206 8.45 -21.41 3.20
N SER A 207 9.26 -20.37 2.98
CA SER A 207 9.85 -20.05 1.69
C SER A 207 11.32 -19.71 1.84
N ASP A 208 12.12 -20.46 1.09
CA ASP A 208 13.56 -20.28 0.93
C ASP A 208 13.74 -19.36 -0.27
N VAL A 209 14.05 -18.08 -0.01
CA VAL A 209 13.96 -17.02 -1.02
C VAL A 209 15.34 -16.76 -1.62
N GLU A 210 15.47 -16.97 -2.92
CA GLU A 210 16.78 -17.18 -3.56
C GLU A 210 17.02 -16.27 -4.74
N VAL A 211 16.58 -15.02 -4.61
CA VAL A 211 16.82 -13.99 -5.62
C VAL A 211 18.33 -13.81 -5.78
N GLY A 212 18.93 -14.51 -6.76
CA GLY A 212 20.28 -14.29 -7.25
C GLY A 212 21.42 -15.13 -6.66
N VAL A 213 21.23 -16.44 -6.49
CA VAL A 213 22.23 -17.46 -6.09
C VAL A 213 23.59 -17.36 -6.82
N GLU A 214 23.67 -16.59 -7.90
CA GLU A 214 24.73 -16.61 -8.89
C GLU A 214 25.68 -15.39 -8.88
N GLU A 215 25.38 -14.29 -8.17
CA GLU A 215 26.33 -13.16 -8.09
C GLU A 215 27.32 -13.25 -6.92
N GLY A 216 27.25 -14.28 -6.07
CA GLY A 216 28.30 -14.55 -5.10
C GLY A 216 27.91 -15.63 -4.12
N PHE A 217 28.78 -16.63 -3.98
CA PHE A 217 28.79 -17.45 -2.78
C PHE A 217 29.78 -16.84 -1.82
N ASP A 218 29.51 -16.95 -0.52
CA ASP A 218 30.56 -16.81 0.47
C ASP A 218 31.67 -17.85 0.23
N SER A 219 32.77 -17.75 0.95
CA SER A 219 33.90 -18.70 0.82
C SER A 219 33.52 -20.16 1.10
N ASN A 220 32.34 -20.42 1.66
CA ASN A 220 31.83 -21.73 2.06
C ASN A 220 30.81 -22.31 1.08
N GLY A 221 30.40 -21.54 0.06
CA GLY A 221 29.42 -21.97 -0.94
C GLY A 221 27.97 -21.61 -0.63
N ALA A 222 27.73 -20.79 0.40
CA ALA A 222 26.40 -20.28 0.76
C ALA A 222 26.08 -19.00 -0.03
N SER A 223 24.82 -18.84 -0.44
CA SER A 223 24.31 -17.64 -1.13
C SER A 223 24.57 -16.39 -0.26
N LEU A 224 24.98 -15.26 -0.84
CA LEU A 224 24.97 -14.00 -0.09
C LEU A 224 23.51 -13.57 0.13
N PRO A 225 23.13 -13.08 1.33
CA PRO A 225 21.74 -12.86 1.64
C PRO A 225 21.17 -11.77 0.73
N PRO A 226 19.98 -11.98 0.14
CA PRO A 226 19.34 -10.96 -0.67
C PRO A 226 18.96 -9.75 0.19
N TYR A 227 18.87 -8.61 -0.46
CA TYR A 227 18.37 -7.35 0.06
C TYR A 227 16.86 -7.43 0.36
N VAL A 228 16.53 -7.65 1.64
CA VAL A 228 15.15 -7.69 2.13
C VAL A 228 14.60 -6.27 2.31
N TYR A 229 13.71 -5.86 1.42
CA TYR A 229 13.12 -4.52 1.43
C TYR A 229 11.70 -4.51 1.98
N VAL A 230 11.50 -3.66 2.99
CA VAL A 230 10.19 -3.30 3.53
C VAL A 230 10.07 -1.78 3.45
N GLN A 231 9.01 -1.29 2.78
CA GLN A 231 8.80 0.14 2.65
C GLN A 231 8.72 0.83 4.03
N GLY A 232 9.38 1.97 4.16
CA GLY A 232 9.40 2.75 5.42
C GLY A 232 10.50 2.36 6.38
N GLN A 233 11.12 1.20 6.20
CA GLN A 233 12.08 0.64 7.15
C GLN A 233 13.47 0.54 6.51
N ARG A 234 14.49 0.41 7.35
CA ARG A 234 15.81 -0.02 6.88
C ARG A 234 15.70 -1.49 6.43
N PRO A 235 16.51 -1.92 5.45
CA PRO A 235 16.52 -3.31 5.01
C PRO A 235 16.74 -4.26 6.18
N ILE A 236 15.97 -5.33 6.24
CA ILE A 236 16.07 -6.32 7.31
C ILE A 236 17.36 -7.12 7.09
N ARG A 237 18.18 -7.21 8.14
CA ARG A 237 19.47 -7.90 8.11
C ARG A 237 19.65 -8.91 9.25
N THR A 238 18.71 -8.96 10.18
CA THR A 238 18.75 -9.83 11.35
C THR A 238 17.40 -10.51 11.53
N ASP A 239 17.38 -11.61 12.28
CA ASP A 239 16.16 -12.35 12.55
C ASP A 239 15.06 -11.45 13.12
N THR A 240 13.89 -11.50 12.52
CA THR A 240 12.77 -10.59 12.78
C THR A 240 11.46 -11.37 12.88
N ASP A 241 10.71 -11.19 13.97
CA ASP A 241 9.36 -11.77 14.21
C ASP A 241 8.32 -10.65 14.26
N LEU A 242 7.57 -10.47 13.17
CA LEU A 242 6.53 -9.44 13.05
C LEU A 242 5.15 -10.04 13.29
N ARG A 243 4.34 -9.35 14.10
CA ARG A 243 2.97 -9.79 14.42
C ARG A 243 1.95 -8.69 14.28
N GLY A 244 0.71 -9.07 13.95
CA GLY A 244 -0.43 -8.16 13.89
C GLY A 244 -0.15 -6.95 12.99
N LEU A 245 -0.23 -5.73 13.54
CA LEU A 245 -0.07 -4.48 12.79
C LEU A 245 1.36 -4.22 12.30
N GLN A 246 2.37 -4.93 12.80
CA GLN A 246 3.76 -4.81 12.34
C GLN A 246 3.97 -5.45 10.97
N ILE A 247 3.10 -6.38 10.56
CA ILE A 247 3.21 -7.08 9.28
C ILE A 247 2.83 -6.13 8.16
N PRO A 248 3.74 -5.83 7.21
CA PRO A 248 3.44 -4.95 6.09
C PRO A 248 2.45 -5.59 5.12
N ASN A 249 1.95 -4.83 4.14
CA ASN A 249 1.10 -5.41 3.09
C ASN A 249 1.89 -6.36 2.17
N THR A 250 3.17 -6.06 1.97
CA THR A 250 4.10 -6.80 1.10
C THR A 250 5.51 -6.77 1.68
N ILE A 251 6.32 -7.73 1.24
CA ILE A 251 7.76 -7.78 1.48
C ILE A 251 8.46 -8.15 0.16
N GLU A 252 9.61 -7.54 -0.10
CA GLU A 252 10.33 -7.67 -1.37
C GLU A 252 11.76 -8.15 -1.17
N PHE A 253 12.25 -8.92 -2.13
CA PHE A 253 13.58 -9.52 -2.12
C PHE A 253 14.28 -9.20 -3.44
N TYR A 254 15.51 -8.71 -3.31
CA TYR A 254 16.40 -8.35 -4.41
C TYR A 254 17.76 -8.96 -4.14
N LEU A 255 18.52 -9.39 -5.14
CA LEU A 255 19.88 -9.89 -4.92
C LEU A 255 20.80 -8.83 -4.28
N GLY A 256 20.61 -7.59 -4.70
CA GLY A 256 21.26 -6.43 -4.13
C GLY A 256 20.43 -5.20 -4.44
N ARG A 257 20.77 -4.05 -3.85
CA ARG A 257 19.96 -2.83 -4.04
C ARG A 257 19.72 -2.53 -5.52
N GLY A 258 20.70 -2.68 -6.41
CA GLY A 258 20.55 -2.42 -7.85
C GLY A 258 20.16 -3.64 -8.72
N ALA A 259 20.15 -4.85 -8.16
CA ALA A 259 19.99 -6.07 -8.94
C ALA A 259 18.53 -6.54 -8.92
N LEU A 260 17.85 -6.42 -10.07
CA LEU A 260 16.44 -6.80 -10.16
C LEU A 260 16.14 -8.18 -10.69
N ALA A 261 17.10 -8.80 -11.34
CA ALA A 261 16.86 -10.07 -11.99
C ALA A 261 16.34 -11.08 -10.95
N GLY A 262 15.21 -11.74 -11.25
CA GLY A 262 14.49 -12.65 -10.35
C GLY A 262 13.84 -12.01 -9.13
N SER A 263 13.83 -10.67 -9.00
CA SER A 263 13.33 -10.00 -7.80
C SER A 263 11.87 -10.31 -7.55
N SER A 264 11.58 -10.67 -6.30
CA SER A 264 10.29 -11.23 -5.92
C SER A 264 9.61 -10.42 -4.84
N ARG A 265 8.28 -10.41 -4.87
CA ARG A 265 7.41 -9.76 -3.90
C ARG A 265 6.41 -10.78 -3.38
N TYR A 266 6.32 -10.88 -2.05
CA TYR A 266 5.32 -11.69 -1.36
C TYR A 266 4.22 -10.77 -0.87
N LEU A 267 2.96 -11.11 -1.17
CA LEU A 267 1.80 -10.41 -0.62
C LEU A 267 1.44 -11.03 0.73
N LEU A 268 1.23 -10.17 1.72
CA LEU A 268 0.98 -10.57 3.11
C LEU A 268 -0.46 -10.24 3.56
N ARG A 269 -1.14 -9.37 2.81
CA ARG A 269 -2.52 -8.92 3.08
C ARG A 269 -3.29 -8.72 1.77
N PRO A 270 -4.64 -8.78 1.82
CA PRO A 270 -5.48 -8.34 0.71
C PRO A 270 -5.14 -6.92 0.26
N VAL A 271 -4.86 -6.76 -1.02
CA VAL A 271 -4.63 -5.47 -1.68
C VAL A 271 -5.40 -5.44 -3.00
N LYS A 272 -5.56 -4.26 -3.59
CA LYS A 272 -6.27 -4.12 -4.87
C LYS A 272 -5.62 -4.99 -5.95
N GLY A 273 -6.43 -5.76 -6.68
CA GLY A 273 -5.97 -6.73 -7.68
C GLY A 273 -5.61 -8.11 -7.11
N PHE A 274 -5.58 -8.27 -5.78
CA PHE A 274 -5.23 -9.48 -5.05
C PHE A 274 -6.10 -9.63 -3.79
N GLU A 275 -7.40 -9.37 -3.93
CA GLU A 275 -8.34 -9.25 -2.81
C GLU A 275 -8.57 -10.56 -2.05
N ASP A 276 -8.28 -11.71 -2.67
CA ASP A 276 -8.40 -13.06 -2.09
C ASP A 276 -7.12 -13.54 -1.36
N GLN A 277 -6.03 -12.75 -1.33
CA GLN A 277 -4.83 -13.04 -0.55
C GLN A 277 -5.18 -13.33 0.92
N THR A 278 -4.72 -14.46 1.45
CA THR A 278 -4.91 -14.78 2.87
C THR A 278 -4.10 -13.81 3.72
N PRO A 279 -4.71 -13.10 4.69
CA PRO A 279 -3.95 -12.30 5.63
C PRO A 279 -2.98 -13.15 6.45
N ILE A 280 -1.72 -12.73 6.53
CA ILE A 280 -0.69 -13.36 7.36
C ILE A 280 -0.77 -12.79 8.78
N ASP A 281 -0.79 -13.69 9.78
CA ASP A 281 -0.96 -13.35 11.19
C ASP A 281 0.37 -13.17 11.93
N ARG A 282 1.42 -13.85 11.46
CA ARG A 282 2.81 -13.73 11.92
C ARG A 282 3.76 -13.93 10.72
N LEU A 283 4.74 -13.05 10.60
CA LEU A 283 5.81 -13.15 9.59
C LEU A 283 7.14 -13.25 10.31
N VAL A 284 7.88 -14.31 10.05
CA VAL A 284 9.26 -14.48 10.52
C VAL A 284 10.18 -14.36 9.31
N ILE A 285 11.19 -13.50 9.43
CA ILE A 285 12.33 -13.38 8.50
C ILE A 285 13.57 -13.77 9.29
N GLY A 286 14.44 -14.60 8.71
CA GLY A 286 15.63 -15.04 9.43
C GLY A 286 16.50 -15.95 8.59
N ASP A 287 17.56 -16.45 9.22
CA ASP A 287 18.47 -17.38 8.57
C ASP A 287 17.78 -18.73 8.28
N TRP A 288 17.83 -19.15 7.02
CA TRP A 288 17.16 -20.33 6.48
C TRP A 288 17.38 -21.57 7.34
N PHE A 289 18.61 -21.81 7.78
CA PHE A 289 18.93 -23.01 8.55
C PHE A 289 18.10 -23.10 9.84
N PHE A 290 17.90 -21.98 10.54
CA PHE A 290 17.21 -21.94 11.83
C PHE A 290 15.68 -21.87 11.72
N ILE A 291 15.16 -21.29 10.64
CA ILE A 291 13.71 -21.08 10.51
C ILE A 291 13.02 -22.00 9.51
N GLN A 292 13.77 -22.63 8.60
CA GLN A 292 13.23 -23.45 7.51
C GLN A 292 13.89 -24.84 7.43
N GLY A 293 15.11 -25.02 7.94
CA GLY A 293 15.83 -26.30 7.95
C GLY A 293 15.20 -27.43 8.77
N THR A 294 14.00 -27.27 9.33
CA THR A 294 13.36 -28.24 10.24
C THR A 294 11.86 -28.41 9.99
N THR A 295 11.30 -29.56 10.40
CA THR A 295 9.85 -29.80 10.48
C THR A 295 9.19 -29.18 11.72
N ILE A 296 9.95 -28.39 12.51
CA ILE A 296 9.49 -27.82 13.78
C ILE A 296 8.56 -26.64 13.47
N TRP A 297 7.39 -26.59 14.11
CA TRP A 297 6.41 -25.52 13.90
C TRP A 297 6.93 -24.14 14.30
N GLU A 298 7.53 -24.04 15.47
CA GLU A 298 8.12 -22.81 16.00
C GLU A 298 9.59 -22.67 15.56
N PRO A 299 9.94 -21.64 14.77
CA PRO A 299 11.32 -21.41 14.36
C PRO A 299 12.18 -20.94 15.53
N VAL A 300 13.48 -21.21 15.46
CA VAL A 300 14.47 -20.69 16.40
C VAL A 300 15.01 -19.38 15.84
N LEU A 301 15.07 -18.33 16.67
CA LEU A 301 15.50 -17.00 16.24
C LEU A 301 16.67 -16.50 17.08
N PHE A 302 17.59 -15.81 16.43
CA PHE A 302 18.74 -15.12 17.00
C PHE A 302 18.65 -13.63 16.61
N PRO A 303 17.92 -12.79 17.38
CA PRO A 303 17.56 -11.42 16.99
C PRO A 303 18.75 -10.49 16.66
N ASP A 304 19.93 -10.81 17.17
CA ASP A 304 21.18 -10.05 16.96
C ASP A 304 22.13 -10.71 15.94
N SER A 305 21.75 -11.86 15.38
CA SER A 305 22.52 -12.52 14.33
C SER A 305 22.22 -11.90 12.98
N PHE A 306 23.27 -11.66 12.19
CA PHE A 306 23.06 -11.36 10.77
C PHE A 306 22.51 -12.59 10.06
N ILE A 307 21.59 -12.35 9.14
CA ILE A 307 21.06 -13.35 8.23
C ILE A 307 22.12 -13.58 7.15
N GLY A 308 22.61 -14.82 7.01
CA GLY A 308 23.50 -15.22 5.91
C GLY A 308 22.72 -15.75 4.70
N ASP A 309 21.68 -16.54 4.96
CA ASP A 309 20.83 -17.13 3.94
C ASP A 309 19.37 -16.84 4.28
N VAL A 310 18.62 -16.10 3.44
CA VAL A 310 17.30 -15.61 3.87
C VAL A 310 16.21 -16.65 3.65
N ALA A 311 15.37 -16.82 4.67
CA ALA A 311 14.08 -17.44 4.51
C ALA A 311 12.96 -16.57 5.11
N ILE A 312 11.72 -16.90 4.75
CA ILE A 312 10.54 -16.41 5.43
C ILE A 312 9.59 -17.53 5.82
N ASN A 313 8.94 -17.36 6.98
CA ASN A 313 7.81 -18.17 7.39
C ASN A 313 6.58 -17.28 7.58
N MET A 314 5.55 -17.56 6.80
CA MET A 314 4.25 -16.87 6.84
C MET A 314 3.22 -17.76 7.54
N PHE A 315 2.77 -17.34 8.70
CA PHE A 315 1.82 -18.10 9.52
C PHE A 315 0.40 -17.57 9.38
N VAL A 316 -0.54 -18.50 9.30
CA VAL A 316 -1.99 -18.26 9.41
C VAL A 316 -2.49 -18.96 10.66
N ASN A 317 -3.18 -18.21 11.52
CA ASN A 317 -3.73 -18.69 12.78
C ASN A 317 -4.71 -19.84 12.57
N ALA A 318 -4.83 -20.68 13.61
CA ALA A 318 -5.72 -21.82 13.62
C ALA A 318 -7.17 -21.41 13.35
N ARG A 319 -7.83 -22.09 12.39
CA ARG A 319 -9.26 -21.91 12.09
C ARG A 319 -10.03 -23.17 12.41
N ASN A 320 -11.24 -23.05 12.94
CA ASN A 320 -12.13 -24.18 13.22
C ASN A 320 -12.82 -24.70 11.93
N PHE A 321 -12.92 -26.02 11.82
CA PHE A 321 -13.61 -26.75 10.76
C PHE A 321 -14.59 -27.74 11.37
N ALA A 322 -15.88 -27.58 11.06
CA ALA A 322 -16.85 -28.65 11.24
C ALA A 322 -16.55 -29.84 10.30
N PRO A 323 -17.01 -31.06 10.60
CA PRO A 323 -16.95 -32.20 9.68
C PRO A 323 -17.51 -31.84 8.29
N GLY A 324 -16.77 -32.16 7.23
CA GLY A 324 -17.10 -31.83 5.84
C GLY A 324 -16.90 -30.36 5.44
N GLN A 325 -16.58 -29.46 6.37
CA GLN A 325 -16.40 -28.03 6.07
C GLN A 325 -15.14 -27.82 5.20
N VAL A 326 -15.27 -26.93 4.22
CA VAL A 326 -14.18 -26.52 3.32
C VAL A 326 -13.79 -25.07 3.57
N ARG A 327 -12.49 -24.76 3.53
CA ARG A 327 -11.95 -23.39 3.51
C ARG A 327 -10.86 -23.29 2.44
N GLU A 328 -10.67 -22.08 1.93
CA GLU A 328 -9.61 -21.77 0.97
C GLU A 328 -8.58 -20.83 1.60
N TYR A 329 -7.31 -21.07 1.26
CA TYR A 329 -6.17 -20.21 1.57
C TYR A 329 -5.44 -19.91 0.28
N VAL A 330 -5.17 -18.64 0.02
CA VAL A 330 -4.47 -18.15 -1.16
C VAL A 330 -3.22 -17.37 -0.74
N PHE A 331 -2.10 -17.62 -1.42
CA PHE A 331 -0.83 -16.92 -1.24
C PHE A 331 -0.31 -16.47 -2.62
N TYR A 332 0.24 -15.27 -2.68
CA TYR A 332 0.77 -14.70 -3.91
C TYR A 332 2.26 -14.40 -3.80
N VAL A 333 2.98 -14.82 -4.85
CA VAL A 333 4.36 -14.42 -5.12
C VAL A 333 4.39 -13.79 -6.51
N THR A 334 4.93 -12.59 -6.64
CA THR A 334 5.01 -11.86 -7.92
C THR A 334 6.44 -11.48 -8.24
N LEU A 335 6.74 -11.23 -9.52
CA LEU A 335 7.93 -10.44 -9.84
C LEU A 335 7.73 -9.00 -9.37
N THR A 336 8.79 -8.42 -8.84
CA THR A 336 8.92 -6.99 -8.62
C THR A 336 10.08 -6.54 -9.48
N PRO A 337 9.94 -5.45 -10.25
CA PRO A 337 9.08 -4.32 -9.98
C PRO A 337 7.93 -4.19 -10.95
N VAL A 338 6.97 -5.11 -10.95
CA VAL A 338 5.82 -4.98 -11.85
C VAL A 338 4.63 -4.47 -11.04
N GLU A 339 3.87 -3.54 -11.61
CA GLU A 339 2.55 -3.22 -11.06
C GLU A 339 1.48 -3.98 -11.83
N LEU A 340 0.55 -4.59 -11.10
CA LEU A 340 -0.25 -5.69 -11.60
C LEU A 340 -1.72 -5.53 -11.20
N ASP A 341 -2.61 -5.84 -12.13
CA ASP A 341 -4.01 -6.17 -11.85
C ASP A 341 -4.38 -7.43 -12.65
N VAL A 342 -4.36 -8.57 -11.96
CA VAL A 342 -4.52 -9.89 -12.55
C VAL A 342 -5.95 -10.45 -12.44
N GLN A 343 -6.91 -9.66 -11.95
CA GLN A 343 -8.29 -10.13 -11.79
C GLN A 343 -8.95 -10.39 -13.16
N PRO A 344 -9.68 -11.50 -13.37
CA PRO A 344 -10.35 -11.76 -14.64
C PRO A 344 -11.37 -10.65 -14.98
N PRO A 345 -11.69 -10.42 -16.27
CA PRO A 345 -11.39 -11.28 -17.42
C PRO A 345 -10.13 -10.89 -18.23
N ILE A 346 -9.35 -9.90 -17.81
CA ILE A 346 -8.06 -9.54 -18.43
C ILE A 346 -7.01 -9.29 -17.35
N ALA A 347 -5.76 -9.75 -17.52
CA ALA A 347 -4.65 -9.31 -16.66
C ALA A 347 -3.88 -8.18 -17.34
N VAL A 348 -3.43 -7.21 -16.53
CA VAL A 348 -2.57 -6.11 -17.00
C VAL A 348 -1.39 -5.96 -16.06
N GLY A 349 -0.18 -5.98 -16.63
CA GLY A 349 1.08 -5.70 -15.94
C GLY A 349 1.74 -4.47 -16.55
N VAL A 350 2.30 -3.59 -15.72
CA VAL A 350 3.00 -2.38 -16.15
C VAL A 350 4.41 -2.37 -15.60
N GLU A 351 5.37 -2.20 -16.50
CA GLU A 351 6.81 -2.29 -16.22
C GLU A 351 7.51 -1.02 -16.72
N ALA A 352 8.50 -0.56 -15.96
CA ALA A 352 9.43 0.51 -16.31
C ALA A 352 10.58 0.44 -15.31
N LEU A 353 11.68 1.18 -15.55
CA LEU A 353 12.76 1.36 -14.59
C LEU A 353 12.22 2.40 -13.59
N PRO A 354 12.00 2.10 -12.31
CA PRO A 354 11.45 3.07 -11.40
C PRO A 354 12.45 3.98 -10.72
N VAL A 355 13.63 4.17 -11.31
CA VAL A 355 14.47 5.34 -11.16
C VAL A 355 14.96 5.73 -12.54
N VAL A 356 14.90 7.02 -12.83
CA VAL A 356 15.67 7.67 -13.87
C VAL A 356 16.83 8.33 -13.15
N GLU A 357 18.02 7.73 -13.30
CA GLU A 357 19.23 8.14 -12.59
C GLU A 357 19.70 9.54 -13.03
N PRO A 358 20.39 10.29 -12.16
CA PRO A 358 21.10 11.49 -12.59
C PRO A 358 22.35 11.09 -13.38
N ASP A 359 22.86 11.96 -14.24
CA ASP A 359 24.19 11.78 -14.84
C ASP A 359 25.25 12.23 -13.80
N GLN A 360 26.18 11.35 -13.46
CA GLN A 360 27.21 11.62 -12.43
C GLN A 360 28.29 12.59 -12.91
N GLU A 361 28.57 12.59 -14.21
CA GLU A 361 29.61 13.42 -14.81
C GLU A 361 29.04 14.79 -15.15
N ASN A 362 27.80 14.80 -15.65
CA ASN A 362 27.08 16.02 -15.97
C ASN A 362 25.81 16.15 -15.13
N LEU A 363 25.97 16.73 -13.93
CA LEU A 363 24.87 16.89 -12.97
C LEU A 363 23.67 17.68 -13.52
N SER A 364 23.81 18.43 -14.61
CA SER A 364 22.68 19.12 -15.27
C SER A 364 21.78 18.18 -16.09
N ARG A 365 22.09 16.89 -16.18
CA ARG A 365 21.36 15.92 -16.98
C ARG A 365 20.92 14.73 -16.15
N LEU A 366 19.85 14.09 -16.63
CA LEU A 366 19.53 12.72 -16.26
C LEU A 366 20.35 11.77 -17.13
N ALA A 367 20.69 10.60 -16.60
CA ALA A 367 21.33 9.53 -17.35
C ALA A 367 20.50 9.19 -18.60
N ASN A 368 21.18 8.82 -19.70
CA ASN A 368 20.55 8.58 -21.00
C ASN A 368 19.66 9.75 -21.48
N ASN A 369 20.00 10.99 -21.08
CA ASN A 369 19.21 12.19 -21.34
C ASN A 369 17.74 12.08 -20.84
N GLY A 370 17.52 11.34 -19.76
CA GLY A 370 16.20 11.11 -19.18
C GLY A 370 15.32 10.15 -19.95
N GLN A 371 15.82 9.51 -21.02
CA GLN A 371 15.04 8.56 -21.81
C GLN A 371 14.91 7.21 -21.07
N PHE A 372 13.69 6.69 -21.00
CA PHE A 372 13.39 5.36 -20.47
C PHE A 372 12.21 4.72 -21.22
N THR A 373 11.96 3.43 -20.95
CA THR A 373 10.91 2.65 -21.62
C THR A 373 9.83 2.23 -20.62
N ILE A 374 8.57 2.30 -21.07
CA ILE A 374 7.41 1.76 -20.36
C ILE A 374 6.87 0.58 -21.17
N TYR A 375 6.59 -0.54 -20.51
CA TYR A 375 5.92 -1.70 -21.08
C TYR A 375 4.57 -1.94 -20.39
N ALA A 376 3.60 -2.41 -21.17
CA ALA A 376 2.32 -2.90 -20.68
C ALA A 376 2.05 -4.28 -21.26
N ASN A 377 1.88 -5.27 -20.39
CA ASN A 377 1.56 -6.65 -20.74
C ASN A 377 0.07 -6.88 -20.55
N VAL A 378 -0.65 -7.26 -21.62
CA VAL A 378 -2.10 -7.52 -21.59
C VAL A 378 -2.36 -9.00 -21.85
N THR A 379 -3.04 -9.68 -20.93
CA THR A 379 -3.39 -11.09 -21.05
C THR A 379 -4.90 -11.27 -21.11
N ASN A 380 -5.39 -12.03 -22.09
CA ASN A 380 -6.80 -12.39 -22.18
C ASN A 380 -7.11 -13.59 -21.28
N GLN A 381 -7.97 -13.40 -20.27
CA GLN A 381 -8.41 -14.47 -19.37
C GLN A 381 -9.80 -15.04 -19.70
N PHE A 382 -10.39 -14.70 -20.86
CA PHE A 382 -11.60 -15.36 -21.38
C PHE A 382 -11.30 -16.75 -21.95
N PHE A 383 -10.69 -17.61 -21.16
CA PHE A 383 -10.35 -18.99 -21.52
C PHE A 383 -11.24 -20.00 -20.78
N ILE A 384 -12.49 -19.64 -20.47
CA ILE A 384 -13.39 -20.61 -19.85
C ILE A 384 -13.71 -21.70 -20.87
N VAL A 385 -13.44 -22.97 -20.52
CA VAL A 385 -13.57 -24.11 -21.43
C VAL A 385 -14.95 -24.14 -22.11
N GLY A 386 -14.94 -24.20 -23.45
CA GLY A 386 -16.15 -24.21 -24.31
C GLY A 386 -16.89 -22.88 -24.37
N ARG A 387 -16.30 -21.80 -23.85
CA ARG A 387 -16.83 -20.43 -23.78
C ARG A 387 -15.71 -19.40 -23.95
N GLU A 388 -14.69 -19.76 -24.73
CA GLU A 388 -13.53 -18.92 -24.97
C GLU A 388 -13.86 -17.74 -25.89
N ILE A 389 -13.27 -16.57 -25.65
CA ILE A 389 -13.56 -15.34 -26.42
C ILE A 389 -12.25 -14.67 -26.86
N ASP A 390 -12.07 -14.52 -28.18
CA ASP A 390 -11.02 -13.65 -28.74
C ASP A 390 -11.35 -12.18 -28.48
N LEU A 391 -10.39 -11.43 -27.95
CA LEU A 391 -10.50 -9.98 -27.80
C LEU A 391 -9.96 -9.31 -29.06
N ASN A 392 -10.75 -8.43 -29.67
CA ASN A 392 -10.37 -7.72 -30.89
C ASN A 392 -10.31 -6.21 -30.64
N ASN A 393 -9.40 -5.53 -31.35
CA ASN A 393 -9.18 -4.08 -31.25
C ASN A 393 -8.95 -3.61 -29.80
N VAL A 394 -8.08 -4.32 -29.06
CA VAL A 394 -7.76 -3.97 -27.68
C VAL A 394 -6.92 -2.70 -27.69
N VAL A 395 -7.50 -1.61 -27.19
CA VAL A 395 -6.82 -0.30 -27.11
C VAL A 395 -6.11 -0.18 -25.78
N VAL A 396 -4.82 0.12 -25.84
CA VAL A 396 -3.95 0.36 -24.68
C VAL A 396 -3.48 1.80 -24.71
N ASP A 397 -3.87 2.58 -23.71
CA ASP A 397 -3.61 4.02 -23.62
C ASP A 397 -2.69 4.36 -22.44
N LEU A 398 -1.66 5.16 -22.71
CA LEU A 398 -0.71 5.65 -21.71
C LEU A 398 -1.05 7.08 -21.27
N SER A 399 -1.25 7.30 -19.98
CA SER A 399 -1.36 8.63 -19.37
C SER A 399 -0.06 8.97 -18.64
N LEU A 400 0.60 10.05 -19.07
CA LEU A 400 1.84 10.54 -18.47
C LEU A 400 1.57 11.72 -17.52
N PRO A 401 2.34 11.83 -16.41
CA PRO A 401 2.30 13.00 -15.54
C PRO A 401 3.06 14.19 -16.16
N SER A 402 2.93 15.37 -15.54
CA SER A 402 3.80 16.51 -15.86
C SER A 402 5.27 16.14 -15.66
N GLY A 403 6.16 16.65 -16.51
CA GLY A 403 7.58 16.36 -16.42
C GLY A 403 8.04 15.07 -17.10
N VAL A 404 7.10 14.31 -17.70
CA VAL A 404 7.40 13.15 -18.54
C VAL A 404 6.63 13.27 -19.84
N SER A 405 7.32 13.16 -20.96
CA SER A 405 6.73 13.23 -22.30
C SER A 405 7.05 11.99 -23.13
N LEU A 406 6.24 11.74 -24.16
CA LEU A 406 6.57 10.77 -25.19
C LEU A 406 7.85 11.19 -25.93
N ALA A 407 8.69 10.22 -26.30
CA ALA A 407 9.82 10.48 -27.19
C ALA A 407 9.32 10.88 -28.60
N PRO A 408 10.13 11.61 -29.40
CA PRO A 408 9.74 11.99 -30.76
C PRO A 408 9.30 10.79 -31.61
N GLY A 409 8.13 10.90 -32.25
CA GLY A 409 7.54 9.87 -33.11
C GLY A 409 6.73 8.79 -32.38
N GLU A 410 6.65 8.82 -31.05
CA GLU A 410 5.81 7.91 -30.27
C GLU A 410 4.34 8.37 -30.25
N THR A 411 3.42 7.40 -30.15
CA THR A 411 1.98 7.65 -30.01
C THR A 411 1.47 7.17 -28.67
N ARG A 412 0.52 7.91 -28.09
CA ARG A 412 -0.04 7.65 -26.76
C ARG A 412 -0.82 6.34 -26.70
N SER A 413 -1.72 6.14 -27.64
CA SER A 413 -2.61 4.99 -27.70
C SER A 413 -2.11 4.00 -28.75
N ARG A 414 -2.09 2.72 -28.39
CA ARG A 414 -1.73 1.61 -29.29
C ARG A 414 -2.84 0.57 -29.30
N THR A 415 -2.93 -0.19 -30.37
CA THR A 415 -3.99 -1.20 -30.56
C THR A 415 -3.37 -2.57 -30.76
N ILE A 416 -3.94 -3.57 -30.11
CA ILE A 416 -3.68 -4.99 -30.37
C ILE A 416 -4.87 -5.51 -31.17
N ASP A 417 -4.64 -5.90 -32.43
CA ASP A 417 -5.71 -6.26 -33.37
C ASP A 417 -6.57 -7.43 -32.87
N THR A 418 -5.91 -8.50 -32.43
CA THR A 418 -6.54 -9.69 -31.85
C THR A 418 -5.67 -10.25 -30.72
N LEU A 419 -6.29 -10.66 -29.62
CA LEU A 419 -5.66 -11.30 -28.47
C LEU A 419 -6.47 -12.55 -28.10
N ALA A 420 -5.93 -13.73 -28.40
CA ALA A 420 -6.64 -14.99 -28.20
C ALA A 420 -6.74 -15.36 -26.70
N PRO A 421 -7.70 -16.20 -26.30
CA PRO A 421 -7.81 -16.73 -24.94
C PRO A 421 -6.49 -17.32 -24.43
N GLY A 422 -5.98 -16.79 -23.31
CA GLY A 422 -4.72 -17.23 -22.70
C GLY A 422 -3.47 -16.51 -23.22
N ASP A 423 -3.56 -15.82 -24.37
CA ASP A 423 -2.42 -15.08 -24.93
C ASP A 423 -2.08 -13.85 -24.09
N THR A 424 -0.79 -13.51 -24.08
CA THR A 424 -0.26 -12.25 -23.55
C THR A 424 0.45 -11.48 -24.67
N LYS A 425 0.19 -10.18 -24.80
CA LYS A 425 0.90 -9.31 -25.75
C LYS A 425 1.43 -8.05 -25.08
N PRO A 426 2.72 -7.70 -25.29
CA PRO A 426 3.30 -6.46 -24.79
C PRO A 426 2.99 -5.27 -25.70
N VAL A 427 2.89 -4.09 -25.08
CA VAL A 427 2.84 -2.78 -25.72
C VAL A 427 3.94 -1.92 -25.09
N THR A 428 4.70 -1.17 -25.89
CA THR A 428 5.87 -0.41 -25.42
C THR A 428 5.82 1.04 -25.84
N TRP A 429 6.37 1.93 -25.01
CA TRP A 429 6.58 3.35 -25.31
C TRP A 429 7.96 3.80 -24.86
N ARG A 430 8.61 4.62 -25.69
CA ARG A 430 9.76 5.41 -25.27
C ARG A 430 9.29 6.76 -24.74
N VAL A 431 9.83 7.15 -23.59
CA VAL A 431 9.46 8.39 -22.89
C VAL A 431 10.71 9.08 -22.39
N ILE A 432 10.58 10.38 -22.12
CA ILE A 432 11.67 11.26 -21.69
C ILE A 432 11.22 12.00 -20.44
N ALA A 433 12.00 11.88 -19.36
CA ALA A 433 11.86 12.68 -18.16
C ALA A 433 12.57 14.02 -18.33
N ASP A 434 11.91 15.11 -17.94
CA ASP A 434 12.50 16.44 -17.89
C ASP A 434 13.49 16.53 -16.71
N PRO A 435 14.72 17.01 -16.90
CA PRO A 435 15.73 17.11 -15.82
C PRO A 435 15.34 18.04 -14.67
N THR A 436 14.35 18.92 -14.85
CA THR A 436 13.78 19.78 -13.80
C THR A 436 12.75 19.06 -12.92
N THR A 437 12.27 17.89 -13.37
CA THR A 437 11.30 17.09 -12.63
C THR A 437 12.02 16.23 -11.60
N VAL A 438 11.55 16.28 -10.35
CA VAL A 438 12.23 15.62 -9.23
C VAL A 438 11.22 14.92 -8.34
N GLY A 439 11.58 13.71 -7.91
CA GLY A 439 10.77 12.91 -6.99
C GLY A 439 9.89 11.90 -7.70
N PHE A 440 8.82 11.49 -7.03
CA PHE A 440 7.98 10.39 -7.49
C PHE A 440 6.94 10.89 -8.50
N VAL A 441 6.92 10.25 -9.67
CA VAL A 441 5.95 10.52 -10.73
C VAL A 441 5.15 9.26 -11.03
N THR A 442 3.85 9.39 -11.27
CA THR A 442 2.96 8.25 -11.56
C THR A 442 2.41 8.37 -12.97
N PHE A 443 2.63 7.33 -13.77
CA PHE A 443 1.94 7.15 -15.04
C PHE A 443 0.91 6.02 -14.92
N ARG A 444 -0.03 5.99 -15.85
CA ARG A 444 -1.16 5.07 -15.83
C ARG A 444 -1.38 4.47 -17.21
N VAL A 445 -1.50 3.16 -17.27
CA VAL A 445 -1.93 2.44 -18.47
C VAL A 445 -3.40 2.07 -18.31
N SER A 446 -4.20 2.30 -19.33
CA SER A 446 -5.61 1.91 -19.38
C SER A 446 -5.86 1.01 -20.59
N VAL A 447 -6.51 -0.13 -20.37
CA VAL A 447 -6.81 -1.13 -21.38
C VAL A 447 -8.30 -1.20 -21.60
N GLN A 448 -8.74 -0.98 -22.83
CA GLN A 448 -10.12 -1.13 -23.29
C GLN A 448 -10.19 -2.33 -24.22
N ALA A 449 -10.88 -3.39 -23.77
CA ALA A 449 -10.93 -4.67 -24.48
C ALA A 449 -12.33 -5.29 -24.43
N PRO A 450 -13.36 -4.71 -25.09
CA PRO A 450 -14.71 -5.27 -25.06
C PRO A 450 -14.74 -6.76 -25.43
N PRO A 451 -15.51 -7.62 -24.73
CA PRO A 451 -16.50 -7.27 -23.70
C PRO A 451 -15.92 -7.09 -22.28
N ALA A 452 -14.60 -7.17 -22.09
CA ALA A 452 -14.01 -6.91 -20.78
C ALA A 452 -14.26 -5.46 -20.33
N PRO A 453 -14.50 -5.23 -19.03
CA PRO A 453 -14.49 -3.88 -18.48
C PRO A 453 -13.11 -3.24 -18.66
N THR A 454 -13.08 -1.92 -18.79
CA THR A 454 -11.82 -1.18 -18.83
C THR A 454 -11.02 -1.44 -17.56
N LYS A 455 -9.73 -1.78 -17.74
CA LYS A 455 -8.80 -1.99 -16.63
C LYS A 455 -7.72 -0.92 -16.66
N SER A 456 -7.28 -0.47 -15.49
CA SER A 456 -6.24 0.54 -15.39
C SER A 456 -5.26 0.26 -14.26
N VAL A 457 -3.98 0.24 -14.61
CA VAL A 457 -2.86 0.00 -13.70
C VAL A 457 -2.00 1.26 -13.68
N ALA A 458 -1.68 1.72 -12.47
CA ALA A 458 -0.81 2.86 -12.28
C ALA A 458 0.55 2.38 -11.78
N ARG A 459 1.60 2.98 -12.30
CA ARG A 459 2.97 2.71 -11.90
C ARG A 459 3.65 4.01 -11.57
N THR A 460 4.32 4.03 -10.44
CA THR A 460 5.09 5.18 -9.99
C THR A 460 6.56 4.91 -10.34
N ILE A 461 7.32 5.92 -10.81
CA ILE A 461 8.79 5.90 -11.00
C ILE A 461 9.46 7.13 -10.36
N LEU A 462 10.78 7.12 -10.14
CA LEU A 462 11.52 8.14 -9.38
C LEU A 462 12.34 8.86 -10.42
N ILE A 463 12.26 10.17 -10.43
CA ILE A 463 13.20 10.98 -11.19
C ILE A 463 14.14 11.61 -10.17
N SER A 464 15.43 11.25 -10.26
CA SER A 464 16.45 11.76 -9.36
C SER A 464 16.70 13.25 -9.62
N ALA A 465 17.15 13.97 -8.59
CA ALA A 465 17.48 15.37 -8.75
C ALA A 465 18.71 15.58 -9.64
N THR A 466 18.61 16.58 -10.51
CA THR A 466 19.73 17.14 -11.26
C THR A 466 20.13 18.50 -10.65
N ALA A 467 21.18 19.13 -11.17
CA ALA A 467 21.55 20.50 -10.89
C ALA A 467 20.56 21.54 -11.48
N ASN A 468 19.47 21.09 -12.10
CA ASN A 468 18.37 21.96 -12.49
C ASN A 468 17.29 21.94 -11.42
N ARG A 469 16.80 23.13 -11.09
CA ARG A 469 15.65 23.29 -10.21
C ARG A 469 14.74 24.39 -10.72
N LYS A 470 13.45 24.10 -10.80
CA LYS A 470 12.45 25.15 -10.91
C LYS A 470 12.35 25.91 -9.58
N LEU A 471 12.61 27.20 -9.61
CA LEU A 471 12.44 28.12 -8.48
C LEU A 471 11.16 28.92 -8.71
N GLU A 472 10.27 28.91 -7.73
CA GLU A 472 9.08 29.75 -7.78
C GLU A 472 9.38 31.17 -7.31
N SER A 473 8.53 32.12 -7.71
CA SER A 473 8.57 33.50 -7.23
C SER A 473 8.30 33.55 -5.73
N GLY A 474 8.98 34.44 -5.02
CA GLY A 474 8.78 34.65 -3.59
C GLY A 474 9.62 33.71 -2.72
N PHE A 475 9.09 33.36 -1.56
CA PHE A 475 9.80 32.57 -0.56
C PHE A 475 9.70 31.07 -0.85
N GLN A 476 10.81 30.37 -0.66
CA GLN A 476 10.89 28.91 -0.73
C GLN A 476 11.98 28.36 0.19
N ILE A 477 11.79 27.15 0.72
CA ILE A 477 12.83 26.49 1.54
C ILE A 477 13.57 25.49 0.67
N VAL A 478 14.87 25.70 0.56
CA VAL A 478 15.77 25.05 -0.38
C VAL A 478 16.77 24.19 0.38
N SER A 479 17.16 23.07 -0.22
CA SER A 479 18.40 22.36 0.07
C SER A 479 19.22 22.15 -1.21
N ILE A 480 20.51 21.87 -1.09
CA ILE A 480 21.36 21.48 -2.23
C ILE A 480 21.74 20.00 -2.05
N PRO A 481 21.23 19.08 -2.88
CA PRO A 481 21.42 17.63 -2.73
C PRO A 481 22.77 17.13 -3.29
N PHE A 482 23.79 18.00 -3.32
CA PHE A 482 25.10 17.78 -3.91
C PHE A 482 26.19 18.32 -2.99
N THR A 483 27.41 17.80 -3.11
CA THR A 483 28.55 18.40 -2.43
C THR A 483 28.87 19.76 -3.07
N VAL A 484 28.84 20.81 -2.26
CA VAL A 484 29.12 22.20 -2.67
C VAL A 484 30.61 22.50 -2.52
N LYS A 485 31.22 23.11 -3.55
CA LYS A 485 32.66 23.49 -3.58
C LYS A 485 32.90 25.01 -3.58
N GLY A 486 31.90 25.80 -3.91
CA GLY A 486 31.97 27.26 -3.99
C GLY A 486 31.02 27.96 -3.03
N THR A 487 30.91 29.28 -3.18
CA THR A 487 29.91 30.10 -2.51
C THR A 487 28.51 29.84 -3.06
N LEU A 488 27.48 30.24 -2.31
CA LEU A 488 26.09 30.07 -2.72
C LEU A 488 25.77 30.88 -3.99
N GLU A 489 26.41 32.02 -4.20
CA GLU A 489 26.28 32.83 -5.42
C GLU A 489 26.83 32.09 -6.65
N GLU A 490 28.06 31.55 -6.56
CA GLU A 490 28.68 30.76 -7.63
C GLU A 490 27.87 29.49 -7.94
N VAL A 491 27.35 28.82 -6.90
CA VAL A 491 26.57 27.58 -7.06
C VAL A 491 25.20 27.84 -7.67
N LEU A 492 24.43 28.79 -7.13
CA LEU A 492 23.07 29.04 -7.60
C LEU A 492 23.08 29.69 -8.99
N ASN A 493 24.08 30.52 -9.30
CA ASN A 493 24.29 31.16 -10.61
C ASN A 493 23.00 31.77 -11.19
N LEU A 494 22.25 32.51 -10.36
CA LEU A 494 20.96 33.05 -10.75
C LEU A 494 21.14 34.34 -11.57
N PRO A 495 20.34 34.55 -12.64
CA PRO A 495 20.40 35.77 -13.44
C PRO A 495 19.79 36.99 -12.76
N VAL A 496 19.29 36.83 -11.53
CA VAL A 496 18.60 37.85 -10.75
C VAL A 496 19.12 37.86 -9.31
N ALA A 497 19.08 39.03 -8.66
CA ALA A 497 19.39 39.14 -7.24
C ALA A 497 18.41 38.31 -6.41
N TYR A 498 18.89 37.68 -5.34
CA TYR A 498 18.09 36.86 -4.44
C TYR A 498 18.47 37.16 -2.99
N GLN A 499 17.69 36.66 -2.03
CA GLN A 499 18.09 36.64 -0.62
C GLN A 499 18.13 35.20 -0.12
N ALA A 500 19.25 34.80 0.48
CA ALA A 500 19.38 33.51 1.15
C ALA A 500 19.58 33.74 2.65
N LYS A 501 18.72 33.14 3.47
CA LYS A 501 18.81 33.23 4.93
C LYS A 501 18.65 31.88 5.58
N ARG A 502 19.38 31.65 6.65
CA ARG A 502 19.24 30.46 7.50
C ARG A 502 18.97 30.88 8.94
N TRP A 503 18.18 30.09 9.63
CA TRP A 503 17.89 30.27 11.05
C TRP A 503 19.04 29.80 11.90
N ASN A 504 19.46 30.66 12.81
CA ASN A 504 20.40 30.33 13.86
C ASN A 504 19.62 29.85 15.10
N PRO A 505 19.63 28.54 15.43
CA PRO A 505 18.87 28.00 16.55
C PRO A 505 19.36 28.52 17.91
N GLU A 506 20.63 28.90 18.05
CA GLU A 506 21.20 29.34 19.33
C GLU A 506 20.86 30.80 19.63
N ARG A 507 20.79 31.64 18.58
CA ARG A 507 20.48 33.07 18.68
C ARG A 507 19.02 33.41 18.42
N GLU A 508 18.26 32.45 17.89
CA GLU A 508 16.88 32.60 17.46
C GLU A 508 16.66 33.78 16.47
N VAL A 509 17.57 33.92 15.50
CA VAL A 509 17.49 34.94 14.45
C VAL A 509 17.82 34.37 13.08
N TYR A 510 17.30 35.01 12.02
CA TYR A 510 17.71 34.71 10.65
C TYR A 510 19.00 35.45 10.30
N GLU A 511 19.96 34.72 9.76
CA GLU A 511 21.25 35.23 9.28
C GLU A 511 21.36 35.00 7.78
N THR A 512 21.98 35.96 7.07
CA THR A 512 22.35 35.76 5.66
C THR A 512 23.44 34.70 5.59
N ILE A 513 23.37 33.83 4.57
CA ILE A 513 24.34 32.77 4.36
C ILE A 513 24.98 32.89 2.97
N ASP A 514 26.29 32.62 2.92
CA ASP A 514 27.07 32.59 1.67
C ASP A 514 27.55 31.18 1.32
N THR A 515 27.32 30.20 2.20
CA THR A 515 27.67 28.78 2.00
C THR A 515 26.59 27.88 2.57
N ILE A 516 26.48 26.66 2.05
CA ILE A 516 25.55 25.64 2.53
C ILE A 516 26.20 24.26 2.46
N GLN A 517 25.96 23.42 3.46
CA GLN A 517 26.43 22.03 3.47
C GLN A 517 25.30 21.06 3.11
N PRO A 518 25.62 19.88 2.52
CA PRO A 518 24.65 18.82 2.36
C PRO A 518 23.95 18.50 3.69
N GLY A 519 22.65 18.26 3.64
CA GLY A 519 21.86 17.98 4.86
C GLY A 519 21.25 19.22 5.51
N GLN A 520 21.64 20.42 5.08
CA GLN A 520 21.09 21.69 5.57
C GLN A 520 20.02 22.25 4.62
N GLY A 521 19.02 22.90 5.22
CA GLY A 521 18.03 23.70 4.51
C GLY A 521 18.24 25.20 4.78
N PHE A 522 17.74 26.04 3.89
CA PHE A 522 17.74 27.50 4.04
C PHE A 522 16.54 28.12 3.32
N TRP A 523 16.20 29.35 3.67
CA TRP A 523 15.23 30.15 2.94
C TRP A 523 15.89 30.83 1.75
N LEU A 524 15.26 30.72 0.59
CA LEU A 524 15.56 31.49 -0.60
C LEU A 524 14.35 32.39 -0.91
N TYR A 525 14.59 33.67 -1.13
CA TYR A 525 13.60 34.59 -1.69
C TYR A 525 14.04 34.99 -3.09
N LEU A 526 13.19 34.70 -4.07
CA LEU A 526 13.38 35.07 -5.46
C LEU A 526 12.44 36.24 -5.83
N PRO A 527 12.96 37.46 -6.07
CA PRO A 527 12.16 38.55 -6.59
C PRO A 527 11.87 38.34 -8.09
N GLY A 528 10.67 38.71 -8.54
CA GLY A 528 10.27 38.59 -9.95
C GLY A 528 9.61 37.26 -10.28
N ASP A 529 9.64 36.85 -11.55
CA ASP A 529 8.95 35.65 -12.03
C ASP A 529 9.70 34.36 -11.66
N ALA A 530 8.95 33.25 -11.61
CA ALA A 530 9.52 31.91 -11.47
C ALA A 530 10.51 31.61 -12.62
N LEU A 531 11.59 30.91 -12.32
CA LEU A 531 12.62 30.56 -13.30
C LEU A 531 13.13 29.13 -13.11
N VAL A 532 13.80 28.59 -14.12
CA VAL A 532 14.56 27.34 -13.98
C VAL A 532 16.00 27.70 -13.68
N ALA A 533 16.42 27.45 -12.45
CA ALA A 533 17.81 27.62 -12.02
C ALA A 533 18.63 26.45 -12.55
N GLN A 534 19.74 26.78 -13.22
CA GLN A 534 20.77 25.84 -13.63
C GLN A 534 21.96 26.08 -12.73
N TYR A 535 22.06 25.31 -11.64
CA TYR A 535 23.18 25.45 -10.73
C TYR A 535 24.49 25.15 -11.47
N ASP A 536 25.53 25.91 -11.15
CA ASP A 536 26.82 25.73 -11.81
C ASP A 536 27.45 24.40 -11.37
N SER A 537 27.43 23.42 -12.27
CA SER A 537 27.97 22.09 -12.03
C SER A 537 29.47 22.08 -11.77
N SER A 538 30.22 23.11 -12.14
CA SER A 538 31.65 23.21 -11.82
C SER A 538 31.90 23.41 -10.31
N ASN A 539 30.91 23.98 -9.61
CA ASN A 539 30.91 24.20 -8.16
C ASN A 539 30.16 23.10 -7.38
N LEU A 540 29.71 22.06 -8.07
CA LEU A 540 29.00 20.92 -7.51
C LEU A 540 29.76 19.61 -7.74
N GLN A 541 29.53 18.64 -6.88
CA GLN A 541 29.97 17.27 -7.09
C GLN A 541 28.90 16.29 -6.60
N PHE A 542 28.75 15.18 -7.33
CA PHE A 542 27.93 14.07 -6.87
C PHE A 542 28.42 13.61 -5.48
N PRO A 543 27.56 13.49 -4.46
CA PRO A 543 28.03 13.12 -3.12
C PRO A 543 28.75 11.77 -3.14
N ALA A 544 29.91 11.67 -2.50
CA ALA A 544 30.60 10.40 -2.36
C ALA A 544 29.79 9.48 -1.42
N ASN A 545 29.75 8.19 -1.71
CA ASN A 545 29.20 7.17 -0.82
C ASN A 545 27.70 7.31 -0.43
N VAL A 546 26.87 7.96 -1.28
CA VAL A 546 25.38 8.06 -1.15
C VAL A 546 24.72 6.74 -0.73
N PHE A 547 25.34 5.64 -1.14
CA PHE A 547 24.82 4.29 -1.06
C PHE A 547 25.35 3.45 0.09
N ASN A 548 26.43 3.91 0.76
CA ASN A 548 27.19 3.09 1.70
C ASN A 548 27.39 3.78 3.05
N THR A 549 27.32 5.11 3.12
CA THR A 549 27.63 5.86 4.35
C THR A 549 26.45 6.71 4.82
N SER A 550 26.25 6.74 6.14
CA SER A 550 25.31 7.67 6.76
C SER A 550 25.93 9.08 6.86
N VAL A 551 25.09 10.12 6.81
CA VAL A 551 25.53 11.52 6.94
C VAL A 551 24.92 12.10 8.21
N PRO A 552 25.72 12.33 9.28
CA PRO A 552 25.25 13.02 10.47
C PRO A 552 25.17 14.53 10.24
N VAL A 553 24.12 15.16 10.75
CA VAL A 553 23.95 16.61 10.78
C VAL A 553 23.66 17.04 12.22
N PRO A 554 24.52 17.86 12.84
CA PRO A 554 24.29 18.36 14.18
C PRO A 554 23.13 19.35 14.17
N LEU A 555 22.15 19.12 15.03
CA LEU A 555 21.02 20.01 15.28
C LEU A 555 21.06 20.51 16.71
N LYS A 556 20.70 21.77 16.91
CA LYS A 556 20.69 22.41 18.22
C LYS A 556 19.30 22.43 18.81
N LYS A 557 19.18 22.41 20.13
CA LYS A 557 17.90 22.59 20.82
C LYS A 557 17.08 23.73 20.19
N GLY A 558 15.82 23.47 19.86
CA GLY A 558 14.92 24.42 19.21
C GLY A 558 14.65 24.08 17.73
N TRP A 559 14.36 25.11 16.94
CA TRP A 559 14.02 24.96 15.52
C TRP A 559 15.28 24.89 14.64
N ASN A 560 15.35 23.92 13.74
CA ASN A 560 16.47 23.74 12.81
C ASN A 560 15.96 23.59 11.38
N GLN A 561 16.73 24.16 10.44
CA GLN A 561 16.54 23.92 9.01
C GLN A 561 17.45 22.81 8.52
N ILE A 562 16.83 21.78 7.97
CA ILE A 562 17.47 20.58 7.43
C ILE A 562 17.09 20.41 5.95
N GLY A 563 17.82 19.59 5.22
CA GLY A 563 17.57 19.34 3.80
C GLY A 563 18.04 17.94 3.42
N ASN A 564 17.54 17.39 2.32
CA ASN A 564 18.05 16.11 1.85
C ASN A 564 19.49 16.26 1.31
N PRO A 565 20.47 15.47 1.80
CA PRO A 565 21.87 15.54 1.38
C PRO A 565 22.18 14.83 0.04
N TYR A 566 21.24 14.09 -0.55
CA TYR A 566 21.46 13.27 -1.74
C TYR A 566 20.50 13.61 -2.87
N PRO A 567 20.84 13.30 -4.14
CA PRO A 567 19.95 13.51 -5.28
C PRO A 567 18.81 12.49 -5.37
N TYR A 568 18.63 11.66 -4.34
CA TYR A 568 17.56 10.68 -4.23
C TYR A 568 16.70 10.98 -3.01
N PRO A 569 15.38 10.79 -3.06
CA PRO A 569 14.55 10.90 -1.88
C PRO A 569 14.96 9.91 -0.78
N LEU A 570 14.96 10.40 0.47
CA LEU A 570 15.20 9.58 1.65
C LEU A 570 13.91 9.35 2.41
N VAL A 571 13.67 8.13 2.90
CA VAL A 571 12.46 7.86 3.67
C VAL A 571 12.67 8.25 5.13
N LEU A 572 11.80 9.10 5.67
CA LEU A 572 11.96 9.69 7.00
C LEU A 572 12.16 8.66 8.13
N GLY A 573 11.44 7.53 8.07
CA GLY A 573 11.48 6.44 9.05
C GLY A 573 12.83 5.73 9.13
N GLN A 574 13.71 5.93 8.13
CA GLN A 574 15.06 5.35 8.11
C GLN A 574 16.10 6.24 8.81
N VAL A 575 15.75 7.48 9.16
CA VAL A 575 16.61 8.38 9.93
C VAL A 575 16.83 7.86 11.34
N VAL A 576 18.07 7.99 11.81
CA VAL A 576 18.46 7.72 13.19
C VAL A 576 18.81 9.04 13.89
N VAL A 577 18.47 9.14 15.16
CA VAL A 577 18.76 10.29 16.01
C VAL A 577 19.58 9.83 17.20
N VAL A 578 20.61 10.60 17.54
CA VAL A 578 21.39 10.41 18.78
C VAL A 578 21.25 11.69 19.60
N GLY A 579 20.68 11.58 20.80
CA GLY A 579 20.48 12.73 21.69
C GLY A 579 21.73 13.04 22.51
N SER A 580 22.01 14.32 22.74
CA SER A 580 23.13 14.76 23.58
C SER A 580 23.05 14.28 25.04
N SER A 581 21.84 14.05 25.56
CA SER A 581 21.60 13.52 26.89
C SER A 581 21.96 12.04 27.05
N ASP A 582 21.97 11.28 25.95
CA ASP A 582 22.37 9.87 25.90
C ASP A 582 23.07 9.56 24.57
N PRO A 583 24.33 10.02 24.39
CA PRO A 583 25.07 9.83 23.14
C PRO A 583 25.48 8.37 22.90
N SER A 584 25.27 7.50 23.90
CA SER A 584 25.52 6.06 23.78
C SER A 584 24.39 5.31 23.06
N ARG A 585 23.25 5.98 22.87
CA ARG A 585 22.04 5.37 22.36
C ARG A 585 21.57 6.02 21.06
N SER A 586 21.52 5.22 20.01
CA SER A 586 20.80 5.56 18.79
C SER A 586 19.31 5.26 18.94
N LEU A 587 18.48 6.13 18.37
CA LEU A 587 17.04 6.00 18.34
C LEU A 587 16.58 6.08 16.88
N SER A 588 15.61 5.26 16.49
CA SER A 588 14.89 5.53 15.26
C SER A 588 14.19 6.90 15.34
N PHE A 589 13.90 7.52 14.20
CA PHE A 589 13.11 8.76 14.15
C PHE A 589 11.84 8.68 15.00
N PHE A 590 11.15 7.54 14.94
CA PHE A 590 9.92 7.31 15.69
C PHE A 590 10.16 7.20 17.20
N GLU A 591 11.18 6.45 17.65
CA GLU A 591 11.52 6.35 19.07
C GLU A 591 11.98 7.70 19.64
N ALA A 592 12.77 8.46 18.88
CA ALA A 592 13.20 9.80 19.26
C ALA A 592 12.00 10.75 19.44
N ALA A 593 11.01 10.64 18.55
CA ALA A 593 9.76 11.38 18.67
C ALA A 593 8.95 10.94 19.90
N GLN A 594 8.82 9.63 20.14
CA GLN A 594 8.10 9.09 21.30
C GLN A 594 8.71 9.49 22.63
N ARG A 595 10.04 9.59 22.68
CA ARG A 595 10.79 10.02 23.88
C ARG A 595 10.85 11.53 24.04
N GLY A 596 10.33 12.29 23.09
CA GLY A 596 10.35 13.75 23.10
C GLY A 596 11.74 14.35 22.85
N VAL A 597 12.71 13.57 22.36
CA VAL A 597 14.03 14.07 21.91
C VAL A 597 13.85 14.99 20.71
N ILE A 598 12.92 14.63 19.83
CA ILE A 598 12.46 15.45 18.70
C ILE A 598 10.94 15.58 18.71
N ARG A 599 10.38 16.57 18.00
CA ARG A 599 8.91 16.72 17.90
C ARG A 599 8.23 15.70 16.97
N GLY A 600 8.99 14.94 16.18
CA GLY A 600 8.46 13.90 15.27
C GLY A 600 7.66 14.40 14.07
N VAL A 601 7.73 15.71 13.79
CA VAL A 601 7.03 16.37 12.69
C VAL A 601 8.07 17.15 11.88
N LEU A 602 8.00 17.02 10.56
CA LEU A 602 8.73 17.86 9.62
C LEU A 602 7.79 18.85 8.96
N TYR A 603 8.23 20.10 8.84
CA TYR A 603 7.51 21.16 8.15
C TYR A 603 8.27 21.53 6.90
N TYR A 604 7.58 21.85 5.82
CA TYR A 604 8.19 22.33 4.59
C TYR A 604 7.31 23.42 4.00
N TRP A 605 7.91 24.31 3.24
CA TRP A 605 7.17 25.32 2.51
C TRP A 605 6.67 24.73 1.20
N ASP A 606 5.36 24.83 0.95
CA ASP A 606 4.78 24.45 -0.33
C ASP A 606 4.74 25.67 -1.24
N GLU A 607 5.58 25.65 -2.27
CA GLU A 607 5.76 26.77 -3.19
C GLU A 607 4.51 27.02 -4.07
N PHE A 608 3.64 26.01 -4.23
CA PHE A 608 2.41 26.13 -5.02
C PHE A 608 1.30 26.85 -4.23
N SER A 609 1.08 26.45 -2.98
CA SER A 609 0.06 27.09 -2.12
C SER A 609 0.59 28.24 -1.27
N ASN A 610 1.90 28.53 -1.31
CA ASN A 610 2.56 29.57 -0.51
C ASN A 610 2.22 29.49 0.98
N GLU A 611 2.23 28.27 1.53
CA GLU A 611 1.95 28.01 2.93
C GLU A 611 2.87 26.88 3.45
N TYR A 612 3.00 26.80 4.76
CA TYR A 612 3.65 25.66 5.39
C TYR A 612 2.76 24.42 5.32
N LYS A 613 3.35 23.30 4.92
CA LYS A 613 2.80 21.96 5.09
C LYS A 613 3.65 21.17 6.07
N PHE A 614 3.10 20.10 6.62
CA PHE A 614 3.83 19.25 7.55
C PHE A 614 3.53 17.77 7.31
N THR A 615 4.43 16.92 7.79
CA THR A 615 4.26 15.47 7.81
C THR A 615 4.82 14.90 9.11
N SER A 616 4.15 13.87 9.61
CA SER A 616 4.66 12.99 10.66
C SER A 616 4.69 11.54 10.21
N ASP A 617 4.39 11.27 8.93
CA ASP A 617 4.37 9.92 8.39
C ASP A 617 5.82 9.48 8.14
N PRO A 618 6.31 8.43 8.83
CA PRO A 618 7.67 7.94 8.63
C PRO A 618 7.91 7.46 7.19
N ASN A 619 6.87 7.16 6.42
CA ASN A 619 7.01 6.78 5.02
C ASN A 619 7.17 7.97 4.08
N THR A 620 7.02 9.21 4.58
CA THR A 620 7.15 10.39 3.74
C THR A 620 8.59 10.53 3.26
N PRO A 621 8.79 10.67 1.94
CA PRO A 621 10.11 10.94 1.39
C PRO A 621 10.53 12.40 1.63
N LEU A 622 11.76 12.56 2.09
CA LEU A 622 12.50 13.81 2.04
C LEU A 622 12.98 14.01 0.61
N LEU A 623 12.32 14.91 -0.11
CA LEU A 623 12.63 15.19 -1.51
C LEU A 623 13.93 16.01 -1.59
N PRO A 624 14.81 15.69 -2.54
CA PRO A 624 15.95 16.55 -2.86
C PRO A 624 15.47 17.93 -3.32
N HIS A 625 16.36 18.92 -3.21
CA HIS A 625 16.09 20.36 -3.38
C HIS A 625 15.14 20.97 -2.35
N ARG A 626 14.32 20.20 -1.64
CA ARG A 626 13.42 20.75 -0.63
C ARG A 626 14.12 20.86 0.72
N GLY A 627 14.03 22.04 1.32
CA GLY A 627 14.38 22.20 2.73
C GLY A 627 13.17 21.98 3.65
N TYR A 628 13.47 21.58 4.87
CA TYR A 628 12.52 21.21 5.90
C TYR A 628 12.89 21.88 7.22
N TRP A 629 11.91 21.98 8.10
CA TRP A 629 12.08 22.34 9.49
C TRP A 629 11.83 21.15 10.39
N ILE A 630 12.63 21.05 11.44
CA ILE A 630 12.42 20.13 12.55
C ILE A 630 12.65 20.89 13.86
N LYS A 631 11.87 20.56 14.89
CA LYS A 631 12.11 21.03 16.25
C LYS A 631 12.67 19.89 17.09
N VAL A 632 13.76 20.16 17.78
CA VAL A 632 14.45 19.21 18.66
C VAL A 632 14.46 19.76 20.09
N SER A 633 14.32 18.90 21.09
CA SER A 633 14.17 19.30 22.50
C SER A 633 15.51 19.46 23.22
N GLU A 634 16.57 18.95 22.62
CA GLU A 634 17.96 18.98 23.05
C GLU A 634 18.86 19.01 21.81
N ASP A 635 20.17 19.15 22.00
CA ASP A 635 21.12 18.97 20.89
C ASP A 635 21.09 17.50 20.44
N VAL A 636 21.08 17.26 19.13
CA VAL A 636 21.02 15.92 18.55
C VAL A 636 21.91 15.80 17.32
N GLU A 637 22.42 14.59 17.08
CA GLU A 637 22.90 14.20 15.76
C GLU A 637 21.75 13.61 14.96
N PHE A 638 21.39 14.27 13.86
CA PHE A 638 20.38 13.81 12.92
C PHE A 638 21.06 13.05 11.78
N VAL A 639 20.95 11.73 11.81
CA VAL A 639 21.76 10.83 10.97
C VAL A 639 20.94 10.34 9.77
N TYR A 640 21.19 10.96 8.61
CA TYR A 640 20.64 10.51 7.35
C TYR A 640 21.22 9.13 6.97
N PRO A 641 20.38 8.15 6.59
CA PRO A 641 20.84 6.85 6.13
C PRO A 641 21.43 6.94 4.72
N PRO A 642 22.23 5.96 4.29
CA PRO A 642 22.45 5.73 2.86
C PRO A 642 21.12 5.50 2.13
N VAL A 643 21.11 5.69 0.81
CA VAL A 643 19.92 5.43 -0.01
C VAL A 643 19.67 3.91 -0.12
N PHE A 644 18.49 3.51 0.36
CA PHE A 644 18.03 2.12 0.43
C PHE A 644 16.95 1.77 -0.60
N LEU A 645 16.60 2.68 -1.51
CA LEU A 645 15.54 2.41 -2.49
C LEU A 645 16.00 1.35 -3.51
N PRO A 646 15.28 0.21 -3.65
CA PRO A 646 15.64 -0.82 -4.61
C PRO A 646 15.63 -0.26 -6.02
N GLY A 647 16.76 -0.43 -6.68
CA GLY A 647 17.14 0.01 -8.01
C GLY A 647 17.87 1.31 -8.12
N THR A 648 18.23 1.92 -7.01
CA THR A 648 19.15 3.06 -7.05
C THR A 648 20.60 2.58 -7.10
N GLY A 649 21.44 3.28 -7.86
CA GLY A 649 22.88 3.03 -7.96
C GLY A 649 23.31 2.46 -9.30
N PHE A 650 23.33 3.31 -10.34
CA PHE A 650 24.13 3.22 -11.56
C PHE A 650 24.38 1.80 -12.10
N GLY A 651 23.27 1.15 -12.40
CA GLY A 651 23.17 -0.30 -12.67
C GLY A 651 21.84 -0.88 -12.20
N GLY A 652 21.02 -0.06 -11.52
CA GLY A 652 19.70 -0.40 -11.06
C GLY A 652 18.67 -0.60 -12.15
N VAL A 653 17.96 -1.71 -12.05
CA VAL A 653 16.54 -1.78 -12.43
C VAL A 653 15.80 -1.63 -11.06
N ILE A 654 14.56 -1.11 -10.94
CA ILE A 654 14.06 -0.49 -9.67
C ILE A 654 12.64 -0.97 -9.23
N SER A 655 12.20 -0.80 -7.94
CA SER A 655 10.92 -0.43 -7.14
C SER A 655 9.39 -0.80 -7.39
N ARG A 656 8.50 -0.89 -6.33
CA ARG A 656 7.73 0.25 -5.68
C ARG A 656 6.38 0.03 -4.87
N SER A 657 6.13 0.96 -3.90
CA SER A 657 4.90 1.78 -3.54
C SER A 657 3.79 1.30 -2.57
N ALA A 658 3.30 2.23 -1.71
CA ALA A 658 2.06 2.08 -0.91
C ALA A 658 1.29 3.41 -0.73
N ILE A 659 -0.02 3.26 -0.53
CA ILE A 659 -1.14 4.21 -0.70
C ILE A 659 -1.70 4.72 0.66
N GLU A 660 -2.35 5.89 0.65
CA GLU A 660 -3.03 6.59 1.76
C GLU A 660 -4.10 5.80 2.54
N SER A 661 -4.39 6.23 3.78
CA SER A 661 -5.43 5.65 4.67
C SER A 661 -6.61 6.61 4.96
N VAL A 662 -7.77 6.05 5.33
CA VAL A 662 -9.10 6.69 5.44
C VAL A 662 -9.53 6.90 6.91
N ASN A 663 -10.30 7.98 7.19
CA ASN A 663 -10.88 8.30 8.51
C ASN A 663 -11.79 7.18 9.09
N ARG A 664 -11.77 6.99 10.42
CA ARG A 664 -12.47 5.93 11.19
C ARG A 664 -13.31 6.49 12.36
N PRO A 665 -14.28 5.72 12.93
CA PRO A 665 -15.23 6.18 13.98
C PRO A 665 -14.63 6.87 15.22
N ASN A 666 -13.43 6.49 15.62
CA ASN A 666 -12.74 7.05 16.79
C ASN A 666 -11.38 7.67 16.41
N GLU A 667 -11.14 7.89 15.13
CA GLU A 667 -9.86 8.36 14.59
C GLU A 667 -10.18 9.12 13.30
N TRP A 668 -10.50 10.40 13.46
CA TRP A 668 -10.87 11.27 12.37
C TRP A 668 -10.36 12.68 12.60
N ARG A 669 -10.10 13.39 11.50
CA ARG A 669 -9.82 14.82 11.48
C ARG A 669 -10.73 15.53 10.48
N LEU A 670 -11.18 16.71 10.85
CA LEU A 670 -11.89 17.68 10.02
C LEU A 670 -10.90 18.78 9.63
N GLN A 671 -10.72 18.98 8.32
CA GLN A 671 -10.01 20.10 7.76
C GLN A 671 -10.95 21.32 7.73
N ILE A 672 -10.42 22.46 8.12
CA ILE A 672 -11.08 23.76 8.07
C ILE A 672 -10.24 24.63 7.14
N VAL A 673 -10.89 25.24 6.16
CA VAL A 673 -10.23 26.11 5.19
C VAL A 673 -10.84 27.49 5.29
N ALA A 674 -10.04 28.52 5.56
CA ALA A 674 -10.47 29.91 5.54
C ALA A 674 -10.02 30.57 4.23
N ARG A 675 -10.95 31.20 3.52
CA ARG A 675 -10.68 31.86 2.23
C ARG A 675 -11.19 33.29 2.23
N THR A 676 -10.39 34.20 1.71
CA THR A 676 -10.81 35.53 1.28
C THR A 676 -10.65 35.66 -0.24
N ARG A 677 -10.94 36.83 -0.82
CA ARG A 677 -10.63 37.09 -2.23
C ARG A 677 -9.12 37.13 -2.51
N ARG A 678 -8.31 37.41 -1.48
CA ARG A 678 -6.87 37.67 -1.60
C ARG A 678 -5.98 36.50 -1.18
N GLY A 679 -6.51 35.50 -0.49
CA GLY A 679 -5.74 34.34 -0.06
C GLY A 679 -6.60 33.25 0.57
N VAL A 680 -5.94 32.16 0.91
CA VAL A 680 -6.55 31.01 1.58
C VAL A 680 -5.57 30.46 2.60
N ASP A 681 -6.11 29.98 3.72
CA ASP A 681 -5.39 29.19 4.72
C ASP A 681 -6.07 27.82 4.80
N THR A 682 -5.35 26.77 4.41
CA THR A 682 -5.94 25.43 4.21
C THR A 682 -5.53 24.40 5.25
N GLN A 683 -4.49 24.64 6.05
CA GLN A 683 -3.84 23.61 6.87
C GLN A 683 -4.29 23.63 8.34
N ASN A 684 -5.60 23.78 8.57
CA ASN A 684 -6.19 23.79 9.90
C ASN A 684 -7.00 22.52 10.15
N PHE A 685 -6.60 21.72 11.14
CA PHE A 685 -7.25 20.44 11.43
C PHE A 685 -7.71 20.32 12.87
N ILE A 686 -8.99 20.00 13.08
CA ILE A 686 -9.50 19.57 14.39
C ILE A 686 -9.88 18.10 14.31
N GLY A 687 -9.75 17.34 15.39
CA GLY A 687 -10.10 15.94 15.31
C GLY A 687 -10.17 15.23 16.64
N ILE A 688 -10.61 13.97 16.56
CA ILE A 688 -10.73 13.09 17.71
C ILE A 688 -9.99 11.79 17.41
N SER A 689 -9.20 11.32 18.38
CA SER A 689 -8.49 10.05 18.30
C SER A 689 -8.59 9.23 19.59
N SER A 690 -8.82 7.92 19.46
CA SER A 690 -8.72 6.94 20.56
C SER A 690 -7.31 6.36 20.72
N GLY A 691 -6.41 6.66 19.79
CA GLY A 691 -5.00 6.27 19.82
C GLY A 691 -4.08 7.47 20.02
N ARG A 692 -2.77 7.23 20.10
CA ARG A 692 -1.75 8.30 20.16
C ARG A 692 -1.41 8.84 18.76
N SER A 693 -2.41 9.23 17.97
CA SER A 693 -2.17 10.02 16.76
C SER A 693 -1.56 11.37 17.14
N THR A 694 -0.89 12.06 16.21
CA THR A 694 -0.30 13.39 16.45
C THR A 694 -1.33 14.29 17.14
N GLY A 695 -1.02 14.69 18.38
CA GLY A 695 -1.86 15.59 19.17
C GLY A 695 -1.82 17.00 18.61
N ASP A 696 -1.68 17.98 19.50
CA ASP A 696 -1.55 19.39 19.11
C ASP A 696 -0.29 19.62 18.26
N ILE A 697 -0.47 20.27 17.11
CA ILE A 697 0.61 20.71 16.20
C ILE A 697 0.67 22.23 16.26
N GLU A 698 1.74 22.75 16.85
CA GLU A 698 2.04 24.18 16.89
C GLU A 698 2.43 24.70 15.50
N GLU A 699 2.15 25.97 15.27
CA GLU A 699 2.55 26.65 14.04
C GLU A 699 4.04 27.08 14.06
N PRO A 700 4.83 26.84 12.99
CA PRO A 700 6.23 27.26 12.95
C PRO A 700 6.39 28.78 12.75
N PRO A 701 7.52 29.39 13.18
CA PRO A 701 7.83 30.79 12.92
C PRO A 701 7.86 31.08 11.41
N THR A 702 7.15 32.12 10.98
CA THR A 702 7.09 32.56 9.57
C THR A 702 7.64 33.99 9.46
N PRO A 703 8.54 34.31 8.49
CA PRO A 703 9.07 35.66 8.31
C PRO A 703 8.10 36.66 7.63
N LEU A 704 6.82 36.31 7.42
CA LEU A 704 5.87 37.13 6.65
C LEU A 704 5.14 38.16 7.54
N PRO A 705 5.17 39.46 7.21
CA PRO A 705 4.47 40.49 8.00
C PRO A 705 2.96 40.61 7.72
N GLU A 706 2.42 40.05 6.62
CA GLU A 706 0.98 40.11 6.32
C GLU A 706 0.48 38.83 5.63
N ARG A 707 -0.51 38.15 6.24
CA ARG A 707 -1.27 37.07 5.61
C ARG A 707 -2.67 37.59 5.23
N PRO A 708 -3.17 37.36 3.99
CA PRO A 708 -4.50 37.82 3.58
C PRO A 708 -5.66 37.24 4.40
N VAL A 709 -5.45 36.04 4.96
CA VAL A 709 -6.30 35.40 5.95
C VAL A 709 -5.44 34.44 6.75
N ASN A 710 -5.63 34.38 8.06
CA ASN A 710 -4.94 33.50 8.98
C ASN A 710 -5.98 32.84 9.89
N LEU A 711 -6.19 31.55 9.74
CA LEU A 711 -7.03 30.74 10.62
C LEU A 711 -6.10 30.02 11.59
N VAL A 712 -6.35 30.19 12.88
CA VAL A 712 -5.55 29.61 13.96
C VAL A 712 -6.48 28.84 14.88
N ILE A 713 -6.09 27.62 15.23
CA ILE A 713 -6.75 26.86 16.30
C ILE A 713 -6.10 27.26 17.63
N LEU A 714 -6.90 27.74 18.58
CA LEU A 714 -6.40 28.09 19.90
C LEU A 714 -6.54 26.90 20.84
N LYS A 715 -5.43 26.44 21.38
CA LYS A 715 -5.45 25.43 22.45
C LYS A 715 -6.26 25.94 23.64
N SER A 716 -7.35 25.28 23.98
CA SER A 716 -8.20 25.70 25.12
C SER A 716 -7.39 25.71 26.42
N GLY A 717 -7.49 26.80 27.18
CA GLY A 717 -6.80 27.00 28.45
C GLY A 717 -5.42 27.64 28.36
N THR A 718 -4.64 27.41 27.29
CA THR A 718 -3.30 28.03 27.12
C THR A 718 -3.26 29.13 26.06
N GLY A 719 -4.19 29.14 25.10
CA GLY A 719 -4.22 30.11 24.00
C GLY A 719 -3.08 29.95 23.00
N THR A 720 -2.34 28.84 23.05
CA THR A 720 -1.26 28.52 22.11
C THR A 720 -1.82 28.38 20.69
N PRO A 721 -1.23 29.04 19.67
CA PRO A 721 -1.65 28.90 18.29
C PRO A 721 -1.25 27.53 17.72
N LEU A 722 -2.21 26.82 17.16
CA LEU A 722 -2.05 25.48 16.59
C LEU A 722 -2.55 25.46 15.14
N MET A 723 -1.85 24.69 14.30
CA MET A 723 -2.36 24.25 12.98
C MET A 723 -3.25 23.02 13.11
N GLN A 724 -3.06 22.22 14.16
CA GLN A 724 -3.90 21.07 14.44
C GLN A 724 -4.14 20.90 15.93
N GLU A 725 -5.38 20.57 16.30
CA GLU A 725 -5.73 20.11 17.64
C GLU A 725 -6.48 18.77 17.55
N ILE A 726 -5.85 17.68 18.01
CA ILE A 726 -6.49 16.37 18.11
C ILE A 726 -6.73 16.04 19.57
N ARG A 727 -8.00 15.86 19.93
CA ARG A 727 -8.41 15.58 21.31
C ARG A 727 -8.74 14.10 21.52
N PRO A 728 -8.59 13.60 22.76
CA PRO A 728 -9.06 12.27 23.10
C PRO A 728 -10.58 12.16 22.91
N VAL A 729 -11.05 10.93 22.73
CA VAL A 729 -12.48 10.64 22.62
C VAL A 729 -13.23 11.14 23.86
N ALA A 730 -14.23 12.00 23.66
CA ALA A 730 -15.20 12.40 24.67
C ALA A 730 -16.61 12.51 24.04
N ASN A 731 -17.64 12.61 24.89
CA ASN A 731 -19.02 12.80 24.45
C ASN A 731 -19.23 14.15 23.76
N ARG A 732 -18.47 15.17 24.19
CA ARG A 732 -18.49 16.53 23.67
C ARG A 732 -17.09 17.09 23.68
N GLN A 733 -16.65 17.63 22.55
CA GLN A 733 -15.39 18.36 22.39
C GLN A 733 -15.69 19.75 21.82
N GLN A 734 -14.93 20.76 22.25
CA GLN A 734 -15.01 22.13 21.76
C GLN A 734 -13.62 22.55 21.28
N PHE A 735 -13.55 23.06 20.05
CA PHE A 735 -12.32 23.58 19.46
C PHE A 735 -12.50 25.07 19.22
N ASP A 736 -11.58 25.87 19.75
CA ASP A 736 -11.62 27.32 19.65
C ASP A 736 -10.78 27.76 18.44
N LEU A 737 -11.33 28.65 17.63
CA LEU A 737 -10.74 29.11 16.38
C LEU A 737 -10.69 30.63 16.38
N VAL A 738 -9.64 31.17 15.78
CA VAL A 738 -9.52 32.59 15.47
C VAL A 738 -9.25 32.73 13.99
N VAL A 739 -10.03 33.55 13.30
CA VAL A 739 -9.74 33.97 11.94
C VAL A 739 -9.34 35.44 11.95
N GLU A 740 -8.14 35.72 11.49
CA GLU A 740 -7.61 37.07 11.29
C GLU A 740 -7.59 37.36 9.80
N ALA A 741 -8.27 38.42 9.40
CA ALA A 741 -8.30 38.91 8.03
C ALA A 741 -8.57 40.42 8.08
N PRO A 742 -8.08 41.22 7.11
CA PRO A 742 -8.32 42.65 7.08
C PRO A 742 -9.80 43.05 7.25
N THR A 743 -10.03 44.15 7.97
CA THR A 743 -11.40 44.62 8.27
C THR A 743 -12.17 44.92 6.99
N GLY A 744 -13.41 44.42 6.89
CA GLY A 744 -14.28 44.58 5.74
C GLY A 744 -14.15 43.51 4.65
N GLU A 745 -13.21 42.56 4.79
CA GLU A 745 -13.05 41.46 3.84
C GLU A 745 -14.04 40.31 4.10
N GLU A 746 -14.69 39.79 3.05
CA GLU A 746 -15.54 38.60 3.17
C GLU A 746 -14.67 37.36 3.31
N VAL A 747 -14.87 36.62 4.41
CA VAL A 747 -14.23 35.35 4.69
C VAL A 747 -15.24 34.22 4.52
N THR A 748 -14.85 33.19 3.78
CA THR A 748 -15.60 31.93 3.64
C THR A 748 -14.83 30.80 4.32
N LEU A 749 -15.46 30.12 5.27
CA LEU A 749 -14.98 28.86 5.81
C LEU A 749 -15.61 27.69 5.08
N THR A 750 -14.79 26.72 4.68
CA THR A 750 -15.22 25.46 4.06
C THR A 750 -14.59 24.26 4.77
N PHE A 751 -15.22 23.10 4.63
CA PHE A 751 -14.84 21.87 5.34
C PHE A 751 -14.69 20.69 4.36
N PRO A 752 -13.60 20.62 3.58
CA PRO A 752 -13.50 19.77 2.39
C PRO A 752 -13.67 18.27 2.67
N ASN A 753 -13.17 17.80 3.82
CA ASN A 753 -13.23 16.39 4.19
C ASN A 753 -14.38 16.08 5.17
N LEU A 754 -15.37 16.96 5.34
CA LEU A 754 -16.48 16.77 6.28
C LEU A 754 -17.22 15.44 6.09
N ASN A 755 -17.39 14.99 4.84
CA ASN A 755 -18.05 13.73 4.51
C ASN A 755 -17.28 12.49 5.02
N THR A 756 -15.99 12.63 5.29
CA THR A 756 -15.14 11.57 5.85
C THR A 756 -15.22 11.53 7.38
N VAL A 757 -15.83 12.52 8.03
CA VAL A 757 -16.09 12.50 9.47
C VAL A 757 -17.25 11.52 9.75
N PRO A 758 -17.07 10.53 10.65
CA PRO A 758 -18.08 9.52 10.95
C PRO A 758 -19.45 10.11 11.28
N GLN A 759 -20.54 9.57 10.69
CA GLN A 759 -21.92 10.06 10.85
C GLN A 759 -22.41 10.13 12.32
N GLY A 760 -21.75 9.42 13.24
CA GLY A 760 -22.06 9.45 14.68
C GLY A 760 -21.68 10.75 15.41
N TYR A 761 -21.07 11.74 14.73
CA TYR A 761 -20.76 13.06 15.30
C TYR A 761 -21.63 14.16 14.69
N ARG A 762 -22.26 14.94 15.56
CA ARG A 762 -22.88 16.24 15.24
C ARG A 762 -21.80 17.32 15.37
N LEU A 763 -21.65 18.14 14.35
CA LEU A 763 -20.64 19.20 14.27
C LEU A 763 -21.34 20.55 14.13
N ARG A 764 -21.20 21.42 15.13
CA ARG A 764 -21.80 22.75 15.16
C ARG A 764 -20.72 23.83 15.20
N LEU A 765 -20.69 24.72 14.22
CA LEU A 765 -19.88 25.93 14.25
C LEU A 765 -20.69 27.06 14.89
N THR A 766 -20.11 27.78 15.83
CA THR A 766 -20.69 28.95 16.49
C THR A 766 -19.76 30.14 16.32
N ASP A 767 -20.27 31.23 15.75
CA ASP A 767 -19.58 32.51 15.71
C ASP A 767 -19.78 33.21 17.04
N LEU A 768 -18.70 33.40 17.79
CA LEU A 768 -18.75 33.97 19.14
C LEU A 768 -18.89 35.49 19.11
N ASN A 769 -18.65 36.14 17.97
CA ASN A 769 -18.83 37.58 17.82
C ASN A 769 -20.30 37.92 17.57
N THR A 770 -21.03 37.09 16.81
CA THR A 770 -22.44 37.33 16.44
C THR A 770 -23.45 36.44 17.16
N GLY A 771 -23.01 35.36 17.81
CA GLY A 771 -23.85 34.35 18.42
C GLY A 771 -24.50 33.39 17.41
N ARG A 772 -24.23 33.54 16.12
CA ARG A 772 -24.81 32.70 15.05
C ARG A 772 -24.22 31.30 15.10
N ALA A 773 -25.07 30.27 15.09
CA ALA A 773 -24.66 28.87 15.06
C ALA A 773 -25.19 28.16 13.81
N VAL A 774 -24.38 27.30 13.20
CA VAL A 774 -24.72 26.49 12.04
C VAL A 774 -24.31 25.03 12.23
N ASP A 775 -25.16 24.10 11.79
CA ASP A 775 -24.81 22.67 11.73
C ASP A 775 -24.04 22.40 10.43
N LEU A 776 -22.79 21.97 10.58
CA LEU A 776 -21.87 21.83 9.46
C LEU A 776 -22.29 20.73 8.48
N ARG A 777 -23.04 19.70 8.90
CA ARG A 777 -23.50 18.64 8.00
C ARG A 777 -24.63 19.11 7.09
N THR A 778 -25.44 20.05 7.54
CA THR A 778 -26.52 20.64 6.73
C THR A 778 -26.06 21.87 5.94
N THR A 779 -25.09 22.61 6.48
CA THR A 779 -24.54 23.83 5.87
C THR A 779 -23.01 23.77 5.97
N PRO A 780 -22.32 23.08 5.04
CA PRO A 780 -20.87 22.84 5.09
C PRO A 780 -20.03 24.04 4.64
N GLU A 781 -20.56 25.25 4.87
CA GLU A 781 -19.94 26.52 4.51
C GLU A 781 -20.41 27.60 5.49
N TYR A 782 -19.51 28.48 5.93
CA TYR A 782 -19.86 29.64 6.75
C TYR A 782 -19.21 30.91 6.19
N ARG A 783 -20.01 31.95 5.96
CA ARG A 783 -19.56 33.25 5.44
C ARG A 783 -19.77 34.35 6.46
N PHE A 784 -18.78 35.22 6.61
CA PHE A 784 -18.85 36.42 7.44
C PHE A 784 -17.95 37.53 6.88
N VAL A 785 -18.20 38.77 7.28
CA VAL A 785 -17.32 39.91 6.98
C VAL A 785 -16.38 40.11 8.16
N SER A 786 -15.07 40.09 7.92
CA SER A 786 -14.05 40.18 8.96
C SER A 786 -14.06 41.56 9.64
N THR A 787 -13.93 41.56 10.97
CA THR A 787 -13.71 42.75 11.80
C THR A 787 -12.24 42.89 12.22
N GLY A 788 -11.31 42.30 11.47
CA GLY A 788 -9.89 42.20 11.82
C GLY A 788 -9.55 40.89 12.52
N ARG A 789 -10.37 40.49 13.51
CA ARG A 789 -10.22 39.24 14.27
C ARG A 789 -11.58 38.66 14.67
N THR A 790 -11.87 37.46 14.22
CA THR A 790 -13.17 36.78 14.44
C THR A 790 -12.97 35.51 15.23
N ARG A 791 -13.70 35.35 16.35
CA ARG A 791 -13.63 34.14 17.19
C ARG A 791 -14.76 33.19 16.84
N LEU A 792 -14.41 31.94 16.57
CA LEU A 792 -15.35 30.88 16.24
C LEU A 792 -15.11 29.68 17.14
N GLN A 793 -16.12 28.85 17.33
CA GLN A 793 -16.01 27.61 18.08
C GLN A 793 -16.69 26.48 17.32
N ILE A 794 -16.00 25.35 17.15
CA ILE A 794 -16.62 24.12 16.65
C ILE A 794 -16.86 23.18 17.82
N THR A 795 -18.12 22.79 18.01
CA THR A 795 -18.51 21.76 18.97
C THR A 795 -18.74 20.45 18.23
N ALA A 796 -18.03 19.40 18.63
CA ALA A 796 -18.22 18.03 18.17
C ALA A 796 -18.87 17.18 19.28
N GLU A 797 -20.11 16.74 19.04
CA GLU A 797 -20.88 15.94 19.99
C GLU A 797 -21.17 14.56 19.40
N ARG A 798 -20.89 13.50 20.17
CA ARG A 798 -21.35 12.16 19.80
C ARG A 798 -22.86 12.10 19.94
N ALA A 799 -23.55 11.69 18.88
CA ALA A 799 -24.96 11.39 18.97
C ALA A 799 -25.13 10.22 19.95
N THR A 800 -25.81 10.46 21.08
CA THR A 800 -26.33 9.38 21.91
C THR A 800 -27.29 8.56 21.04
N ARG A 801 -27.19 7.22 21.12
CA ARG A 801 -28.19 6.34 20.51
C ARG A 801 -29.53 6.73 21.10
N THR A 802 -30.34 7.47 20.35
CA THR A 802 -31.74 7.71 20.70
C THR A 802 -32.43 6.35 20.72
N ASN A 803 -32.98 5.98 21.86
CA ASN A 803 -33.93 4.86 21.94
C ASN A 803 -35.04 5.09 20.90
N ALA A 804 -35.66 4.01 20.40
CA ALA A 804 -36.73 4.13 19.43
C ALA A 804 -37.84 5.07 19.96
N LEU A 805 -38.15 6.15 19.24
CA LEU A 805 -39.13 7.15 19.66
C LEU A 805 -40.54 6.55 19.80
N ILE A 806 -40.87 5.56 18.96
CA ILE A 806 -42.06 4.71 19.09
C ILE A 806 -41.58 3.33 19.54
N THR A 807 -41.89 2.95 20.79
CA THR A 807 -41.35 1.72 21.41
C THR A 807 -42.29 0.52 21.26
N SER A 808 -43.60 0.75 21.13
CA SER A 808 -44.58 -0.30 20.88
C SER A 808 -45.81 0.25 20.15
N VAL A 809 -46.46 -0.60 19.37
CA VAL A 809 -47.73 -0.32 18.69
C VAL A 809 -48.60 -1.58 18.75
N ASN A 810 -49.79 -1.44 19.33
CA ASN A 810 -50.80 -2.49 19.41
C ASN A 810 -52.06 -2.04 18.69
N VAL A 811 -52.56 -2.89 17.80
CA VAL A 811 -53.83 -2.67 17.08
C VAL A 811 -54.80 -3.76 17.51
N GLY A 812 -55.99 -3.38 17.97
CA GLY A 812 -57.04 -4.29 18.40
C GLY A 812 -57.60 -5.11 17.23
N ALA A 813 -58.14 -6.29 17.54
CA ALA A 813 -58.73 -7.17 16.53
C ALA A 813 -60.04 -6.60 15.96
N ALA A 814 -60.28 -6.83 14.66
CA ALA A 814 -61.48 -6.40 13.94
C ALA A 814 -62.28 -7.60 13.41
N GLY A 815 -63.01 -8.24 14.32
CA GLY A 815 -63.85 -9.41 14.04
C GLY A 815 -65.29 -9.06 13.62
N ARG A 816 -66.09 -10.11 13.39
CA ARG A 816 -67.55 -10.03 13.12
C ARG A 816 -68.28 -9.14 14.11
N GLY A 817 -68.94 -8.08 13.63
CA GLY A 817 -69.78 -7.19 14.43
C GLY A 817 -69.06 -6.03 15.14
N VAL A 818 -67.76 -5.82 14.93
CA VAL A 818 -67.00 -4.72 15.53
C VAL A 818 -67.26 -3.39 14.80
N SER A 819 -67.64 -2.34 15.52
CA SER A 819 -67.91 -1.00 14.95
C SER A 819 -66.72 -0.02 15.03
N SER A 820 -65.64 -0.39 15.73
CA SER A 820 -64.40 0.40 15.80
C SER A 820 -63.19 -0.42 16.24
N VAL A 821 -62.00 -0.07 15.76
CA VAL A 821 -60.71 -0.70 16.15
C VAL A 821 -59.91 0.26 17.02
N SER A 822 -59.43 -0.23 18.16
CA SER A 822 -58.51 0.53 19.03
C SER A 822 -57.08 0.42 18.53
N ILE A 823 -56.35 1.54 18.51
CA ILE A 823 -54.94 1.65 18.15
C ILE A 823 -54.24 2.32 19.33
N SER A 824 -53.25 1.65 19.91
CA SER A 824 -52.42 2.21 20.97
C SER A 824 -50.94 2.15 20.61
N TYR A 825 -50.18 3.17 20.99
CA TYR A 825 -48.74 3.25 20.78
C TYR A 825 -48.04 3.94 21.95
N VAL A 826 -46.79 3.55 22.22
CA VAL A 826 -46.00 4.13 23.31
C VAL A 826 -44.91 5.03 22.74
N LEU A 827 -44.89 6.27 23.20
CA LEU A 827 -43.84 7.23 22.88
C LEU A 827 -42.79 7.29 23.99
N ALA A 828 -41.52 7.28 23.59
CA ALA A 828 -40.41 7.46 24.51
C ALA A 828 -40.30 8.90 25.02
N GLU A 829 -40.81 9.88 24.26
CA GLU A 829 -40.77 11.32 24.54
C GLU A 829 -42.02 12.03 23.98
N ASN A 830 -42.25 13.30 24.34
CA ASN A 830 -43.34 14.09 23.78
C ASN A 830 -43.08 14.35 22.28
N ALA A 831 -44.09 14.17 21.42
CA ALA A 831 -43.93 14.33 19.97
C ALA A 831 -45.23 14.75 19.30
N GLN A 832 -45.13 15.40 18.15
CA GLN A 832 -46.23 15.55 17.20
C GLN A 832 -46.43 14.24 16.44
N THR A 833 -47.64 13.71 16.46
CA THR A 833 -47.98 12.41 15.87
C THR A 833 -49.01 12.52 14.77
N SER A 834 -48.81 11.74 13.70
CA SER A 834 -49.79 11.54 12.64
C SER A 834 -50.10 10.04 12.55
N VAL A 835 -51.39 9.69 12.57
CA VAL A 835 -51.85 8.31 12.48
C VAL A 835 -52.78 8.17 11.29
N GLN A 836 -52.44 7.27 10.38
CA GLN A 836 -53.16 7.03 9.14
C GLN A 836 -53.46 5.54 8.96
N ILE A 837 -54.57 5.25 8.27
CA ILE A 837 -54.86 3.93 7.74
C ILE A 837 -54.55 3.92 6.25
N LEU A 838 -53.74 2.96 5.83
CA LEU A 838 -53.38 2.74 4.44
C LEU A 838 -54.12 1.51 3.89
N GLY A 839 -54.55 1.58 2.64
CA GLY A 839 -55.02 0.44 1.87
C GLY A 839 -53.89 -0.54 1.55
N SER A 840 -54.23 -1.69 0.94
CA SER A 840 -53.25 -2.69 0.50
C SER A 840 -52.28 -2.18 -0.57
N ASP A 841 -52.65 -1.10 -1.27
CA ASP A 841 -51.84 -0.40 -2.27
C ASP A 841 -50.94 0.70 -1.66
N GLY A 842 -50.94 0.86 -0.33
CA GLY A 842 -50.16 1.84 0.40
C GLY A 842 -50.73 3.27 0.36
N ARG A 843 -51.89 3.49 -0.26
CA ARG A 843 -52.53 4.81 -0.29
C ARG A 843 -53.30 5.08 1.02
N PRO A 844 -53.26 6.31 1.56
CA PRO A 844 -54.02 6.65 2.75
C PRO A 844 -55.52 6.66 2.44
N ILE A 845 -56.29 5.88 3.19
CA ILE A 845 -57.75 5.80 3.09
C ILE A 845 -58.45 6.52 4.23
N ALA A 846 -57.79 6.64 5.38
CA ALA A 846 -58.29 7.40 6.52
C ALA A 846 -57.13 8.08 7.27
N ASN A 847 -57.32 9.32 7.67
CA ASN A 847 -56.40 10.10 8.47
C ASN A 847 -56.98 10.30 9.87
N LEU A 848 -56.55 9.48 10.83
CA LEU A 848 -57.08 9.50 12.18
C LEU A 848 -56.56 10.70 12.98
N HIS A 849 -55.26 11.00 12.86
CA HIS A 849 -54.61 12.19 13.42
C HIS A 849 -53.60 12.75 12.44
N ARG A 850 -53.48 14.08 12.40
CA ARG A 850 -52.45 14.80 11.66
C ARG A 850 -51.76 15.79 12.59
N ALA A 851 -50.44 15.64 12.73
CA ALA A 851 -49.57 16.53 13.52
C ALA A 851 -50.12 16.87 14.92
N ARG A 852 -50.73 15.89 15.59
CA ARG A 852 -51.32 16.07 16.92
C ARG A 852 -50.25 15.94 17.99
N ALA A 853 -50.14 16.91 18.89
CA ALA A 853 -49.27 16.79 20.06
C ALA A 853 -49.69 15.59 20.93
N ALA A 854 -48.74 14.70 21.20
CA ALA A 854 -48.90 13.50 22.02
C ALA A 854 -47.79 13.46 23.07
N THR A 855 -48.15 13.06 24.28
CA THR A 855 -47.21 13.02 25.40
C THR A 855 -46.49 11.68 25.47
N ARG A 856 -45.30 11.68 26.09
CA ARG A 856 -44.56 10.48 26.47
C ARG A 856 -45.46 9.48 27.21
N GLY A 857 -45.33 8.20 26.89
CA GLY A 857 -46.16 7.13 27.43
C GLY A 857 -47.18 6.59 26.43
N VAL A 858 -48.19 5.89 26.93
CA VAL A 858 -49.22 5.22 26.11
C VAL A 858 -50.18 6.25 25.54
N ASN A 859 -50.37 6.24 24.23
CA ASN A 859 -51.35 7.03 23.50
C ASN A 859 -52.32 6.09 22.80
N THR A 860 -53.62 6.36 22.88
CA THR A 860 -54.67 5.49 22.32
C THR A 860 -55.66 6.30 21.50
N LEU A 861 -56.09 5.76 20.37
CA LEU A 861 -57.17 6.29 19.54
C LEU A 861 -57.99 5.15 18.94
N SER A 862 -59.20 5.44 18.44
CA SER A 862 -60.04 4.46 17.77
C SER A 862 -60.31 4.86 16.33
N TRP A 863 -60.38 3.86 15.45
CA TRP A 863 -60.83 4.00 14.08
C TRP A 863 -62.23 3.39 13.93
N ASN A 864 -63.18 4.16 13.42
CA ASN A 864 -64.58 3.77 13.21
C ASN A 864 -64.83 2.93 11.94
N LEU A 865 -63.78 2.37 11.33
CA LEU A 865 -63.84 1.56 10.11
C LEU A 865 -64.42 2.32 8.89
N ARG A 866 -64.25 3.64 8.86
CA ARG A 866 -64.68 4.49 7.73
C ARG A 866 -63.50 5.22 7.10
N ASP A 867 -63.62 5.51 5.82
CA ASP A 867 -62.68 6.37 5.09
C ASP A 867 -62.88 7.85 5.46
N ASP A 868 -61.99 8.72 4.97
CA ASP A 868 -62.09 10.19 5.20
C ASP A 868 -63.37 10.81 4.62
N GLN A 869 -64.10 10.10 3.76
CA GLN A 869 -65.39 10.51 3.19
C GLN A 869 -66.59 9.95 3.98
N GLY A 870 -66.35 9.28 5.11
CA GLY A 870 -67.39 8.73 5.99
C GLY A 870 -68.00 7.41 5.49
N ARG A 871 -67.48 6.80 4.44
CA ARG A 871 -67.98 5.52 3.89
C ARG A 871 -67.33 4.35 4.64
N ALA A 872 -68.11 3.31 4.92
CA ALA A 872 -67.57 2.10 5.55
C ALA A 872 -66.57 1.43 4.59
N VAL A 873 -65.40 1.07 5.11
CA VAL A 873 -64.38 0.37 4.32
C VAL A 873 -64.73 -1.11 4.18
N PRO A 874 -64.43 -1.75 3.04
CA PRO A 874 -64.72 -3.17 2.85
C PRO A 874 -63.84 -4.06 3.76
N PRO A 875 -64.22 -5.34 3.96
CA PRO A 875 -63.34 -6.33 4.59
C PRO A 875 -62.06 -6.50 3.75
N GLY A 876 -60.92 -6.61 4.41
CA GLY A 876 -59.61 -6.65 3.74
C GLY A 876 -58.45 -6.33 4.66
N THR A 877 -57.24 -6.34 4.11
CA THR A 877 -56.00 -6.03 4.83
C THR A 877 -55.64 -4.56 4.66
N TYR A 878 -55.41 -3.90 5.78
CA TYR A 878 -55.03 -2.50 5.91
C TYR A 878 -53.74 -2.38 6.72
N GLN A 879 -53.14 -1.19 6.72
CA GLN A 879 -52.00 -0.89 7.59
C GLN A 879 -52.26 0.37 8.40
N VAL A 880 -52.03 0.29 9.70
CA VAL A 880 -51.96 1.46 10.57
C VAL A 880 -50.55 2.01 10.50
N GLN A 881 -50.38 3.23 10.01
CA GLN A 881 -49.11 3.94 9.99
C GLN A 881 -49.12 5.06 11.05
N ILE A 882 -48.10 5.08 11.89
CA ILE A 882 -47.89 6.09 12.92
C ILE A 882 -46.54 6.76 12.64
N GLU A 883 -46.57 8.07 12.48
CA GLU A 883 -45.38 8.91 12.42
C GLU A 883 -45.33 9.81 13.65
N ALA A 884 -44.18 9.85 14.33
CA ALA A 884 -43.92 10.72 15.47
C ALA A 884 -42.72 11.62 15.15
N ARG A 885 -42.85 12.92 15.44
CA ARG A 885 -41.81 13.94 15.29
C ARG A 885 -41.64 14.72 16.58
N THR A 886 -40.46 14.71 17.15
CA THR A 886 -40.10 15.52 18.33
C THR A 886 -39.69 16.93 17.91
N ASP A 887 -39.65 17.85 18.87
CA ASP A 887 -39.27 19.25 18.64
C ASP A 887 -37.78 19.41 18.26
N ASP A 888 -36.93 18.43 18.62
CA ASP A 888 -35.51 18.38 18.24
C ASP A 888 -35.26 17.73 16.86
N GLY A 889 -36.34 17.39 16.13
CA GLY A 889 -36.28 16.92 14.75
C GLY A 889 -36.14 15.41 14.57
N GLN A 890 -36.18 14.60 15.64
CA GLN A 890 -36.25 13.14 15.51
C GLN A 890 -37.58 12.74 14.88
N VAL A 891 -37.54 11.90 13.85
CA VAL A 891 -38.74 11.34 13.20
C VAL A 891 -38.70 9.82 13.29
N ALA A 892 -39.79 9.21 13.76
CA ALA A 892 -39.97 7.76 13.74
C ALA A 892 -41.28 7.39 13.05
N ARG A 893 -41.25 6.32 12.26
CA ARG A 893 -42.41 5.81 11.54
C ARG A 893 -42.56 4.31 11.76
N VAL A 894 -43.74 3.87 12.15
CA VAL A 894 -44.07 2.46 12.35
C VAL A 894 -45.36 2.12 11.60
N ALA A 895 -45.36 0.98 10.92
CA ALA A 895 -46.55 0.41 10.29
C ALA A 895 -46.91 -0.94 10.96
N ARG A 896 -48.21 -1.17 11.18
CA ARG A 896 -48.75 -2.44 11.68
C ARG A 896 -49.91 -2.91 10.82
N PRO A 897 -49.93 -4.20 10.41
CA PRO A 897 -51.05 -4.73 9.65
C PRO A 897 -52.32 -4.79 10.51
N LEU A 898 -53.47 -4.57 9.88
CA LEU A 898 -54.80 -4.68 10.45
C LEU A 898 -55.69 -5.40 9.44
N THR A 899 -56.25 -6.55 9.81
CA THR A 899 -57.17 -7.29 8.93
C THR A 899 -58.60 -7.08 9.42
N LEU A 900 -59.48 -6.59 8.54
CA LEU A 900 -60.91 -6.46 8.80
C LEU A 900 -61.64 -7.68 8.25
N THR A 901 -62.37 -8.39 9.10
CA THR A 901 -63.22 -9.53 8.73
C THR A 901 -64.68 -9.18 8.99
N ARG A 902 -65.60 -9.55 8.07
CA ARG A 902 -67.02 -9.24 8.23
C ARG A 902 -67.79 -10.32 8.95
#